data_AF-A0A9X2PFN3-F1
#
_entry.id   AF-A0A9X2PFN3-F1
#
_cell.length_a   1.000
_cell.length_b   1.000
_cell.length_c   1.000
_cell.angle_alpha   90.00
_cell.angle_beta   90.00
_cell.angle_gamma   90.00
#
_symmetry.space_group_name_H-M   'P 1'
#
loop_
_entity.id
_entity.type
_entity.pdbx_description
1 polymer ?
#
loop_
_entity_poly.entity_id
_entity_poly.type
_entity_poly.pdbx_seq_one_letter_code
_entity_poly.pdbx_strand_id
1 'polypeptide(L)'
;MNDERESEASLFKRAYFTGLLRKGRNGGPWHCDGPLLARLLRRRVLSDELACHGAVLVGIGEMIAHGHAPEDEIESSLGRLFRRAYPEAARQRLLRQALDLVRSKTSTTQSSPSPVYQSEHLSVMDWTRINFANRWMQHPVPLGSFFGYGLSFIARILLRNAPTRLRWFANEANKRSLLPAVVGGVGETCYRNGKASQQALRSGVPLFIGFGVAKLRDGGKDGEGWKASAIDAALIDNKVAVEGRIHVSAFMLKEAVHAWHRQKNRPAENRRRRSLLEIDPSQALGGEHHAIFQIERLKEEEPELERWRSAVMLALDDALQTAAQQDIDPGKLWSVFEPSLVDTPEIRHRFAMAHADGLLRRAALEAALANFDKLVAVRHPETIIGQDFESFRAEWEFAFWAARSQVELSKVNGRDPGRDAARRIEKAEAALRAFALQPFAATRFNERFQNSLGRWSLILQFAFLVALSDPRAPFVILRDAALKSAATFLPVANRSGYDHRWADAVADLVVDAVSTTQDNKARDWIDDERQPVLLRTQLVWACPATLETDFQRATSLVDEIAARKTFRADVGRNASDLLNIVDRAAAAMKREDRPDLYDHLAIPYAKAVAHTDAPLAKSVSLQTLLAALNADPDARTILLKDPVWGHSRVSETLRND
;
A
#
# COMPACT_ATOMS: atom_id res chain seq x y z
N MET A 1 50.50 -51.94 10.41
CA MET A 1 49.60 -52.28 11.53
C MET A 1 48.56 -51.18 11.57
N ASN A 2 47.39 -51.26 10.93
CA ASN A 2 46.34 -52.28 10.95
C ASN A 2 46.00 -52.73 12.37
N ASP A 3 45.41 -51.81 13.14
CA ASP A 3 44.58 -52.17 14.28
C ASP A 3 43.14 -51.69 14.04
N GLU A 4 42.28 -52.69 13.98
CA GLU A 4 40.86 -52.71 14.32
C GLU A 4 39.92 -51.70 13.63
N ARG A 5 39.10 -52.26 12.73
CA ARG A 5 37.75 -51.75 12.47
C ARG A 5 36.97 -51.76 13.79
N GLU A 6 37.06 -50.68 14.58
CA GLU A 6 36.14 -50.44 15.69
C GLU A 6 34.71 -50.63 15.15
N SER A 7 34.00 -51.64 15.64
CA SER A 7 32.61 -51.87 15.24
C SER A 7 31.78 -50.63 15.55
N GLU A 8 30.76 -50.31 14.74
CA GLU A 8 29.85 -49.19 15.04
C GLU A 8 29.28 -49.27 16.46
N ALA A 9 29.07 -50.49 16.97
CA ALA A 9 28.65 -50.75 18.34
C ALA A 9 29.67 -50.31 19.40
N SER A 10 30.98 -50.50 19.19
CA SER A 10 32.02 -50.07 20.14
C SER A 10 32.21 -48.56 20.15
N LEU A 11 32.13 -47.91 18.99
CA LEU A 11 32.12 -46.45 18.86
C LEU A 11 30.91 -45.82 19.58
N PHE A 12 29.72 -46.40 19.39
CA PHE A 12 28.51 -45.94 20.06
C PHE A 12 28.59 -46.13 21.58
N LYS A 13 29.13 -47.27 22.02
CA LYS A 13 29.36 -47.56 23.44
C LYS A 13 30.34 -46.56 24.06
N ARG A 14 31.40 -46.18 23.34
CA ARG A 14 32.40 -45.19 23.77
C ARG A 14 31.82 -43.78 23.83
N ALA A 15 31.02 -43.38 22.85
CA ALA A 15 30.27 -42.11 22.86
C ALA A 15 29.23 -42.06 24.00
N TYR A 16 28.63 -43.20 24.34
CA TYR A 16 27.74 -43.34 25.48
C TYR A 16 28.48 -43.23 26.82
N PHE A 17 29.61 -43.93 26.98
CA PHE A 17 30.42 -43.90 28.20
C PHE A 17 31.10 -42.55 28.46
N THR A 18 31.49 -41.83 27.40
CA THR A 18 32.00 -40.45 27.51
C THR A 18 30.91 -39.43 27.81
N GLY A 19 29.64 -39.85 27.83
CA GLY A 19 28.49 -39.00 28.12
C GLY A 19 28.04 -38.13 26.95
N LEU A 20 28.68 -38.23 25.78
CA LEU A 20 28.39 -37.43 24.59
C LEU A 20 27.03 -37.78 23.98
N LEU A 21 26.67 -39.06 23.94
CA LEU A 21 25.38 -39.55 23.44
C LEU A 21 24.64 -40.29 24.54
N ARG A 22 23.38 -39.95 24.78
CA ARG A 22 22.50 -40.63 25.75
C ARG A 22 21.25 -41.15 25.04
N LYS A 23 20.69 -42.26 25.52
CA LYS A 23 19.35 -42.68 25.10
C LYS A 23 18.33 -41.65 25.58
N GLY A 24 17.35 -41.32 24.74
CA GLY A 24 16.23 -40.47 25.14
C GLY A 24 15.47 -41.09 26.31
N ARG A 25 14.88 -40.26 27.18
CA ARG A 25 13.98 -40.76 28.24
C ARG A 25 12.82 -41.53 27.59
N ASN A 26 12.43 -42.66 28.19
CA ASN A 26 11.28 -43.49 27.79
C ASN A 26 11.25 -43.92 26.31
N GLY A 27 12.41 -44.28 25.73
CA GLY A 27 12.47 -44.77 24.34
C GLY A 27 12.38 -43.68 23.27
N GLY A 28 12.47 -42.40 23.66
CA GLY A 28 12.57 -41.28 22.73
C GLY A 28 13.89 -41.22 21.95
N PRO A 29 14.01 -40.28 20.98
CA PRO A 29 15.22 -40.10 20.17
C PRO A 29 16.46 -39.88 21.04
N TRP A 30 17.62 -40.29 20.53
CA TRP A 30 18.91 -40.10 21.21
C TRP A 30 19.17 -38.61 21.47
N HIS A 31 19.90 -38.31 22.55
CA HIS A 31 20.24 -36.95 22.99
C HIS A 31 21.77 -36.76 23.00
N CYS A 32 22.24 -35.57 22.64
CA CYS A 32 23.66 -35.22 22.69
C CYS A 32 23.97 -34.20 23.79
N ASP A 33 25.08 -34.39 24.51
CA ASP A 33 25.63 -33.37 25.43
C ASP A 33 26.30 -32.24 24.62
N GLY A 34 25.55 -31.15 24.42
CA GLY A 34 25.96 -30.00 23.63
C GLY A 34 27.24 -29.30 24.13
N PRO A 35 27.36 -28.97 25.43
CA PRO A 35 28.58 -28.40 26.00
C PRO A 35 29.82 -29.28 25.83
N LEU A 36 29.68 -30.61 26.00
CA LEU A 36 30.78 -31.54 25.78
C LEU A 36 31.16 -31.60 24.29
N LEU A 37 30.18 -31.66 23.39
CA LEU A 37 30.39 -31.63 21.94
C LEU A 37 31.18 -30.37 21.52
N ALA A 38 30.77 -29.19 21.99
CA ALA A 38 31.45 -27.93 21.69
C ALA A 38 32.91 -27.95 22.13
N ARG A 39 33.19 -28.45 23.34
CA ARG A 39 34.54 -28.57 23.89
C ARG A 39 35.43 -29.51 23.06
N LEU A 40 34.89 -30.66 22.65
CA LEU A 40 35.60 -31.64 21.83
C LEU A 40 35.90 -31.09 20.43
N LEU A 41 34.91 -30.43 19.80
CA LEU A 41 35.09 -29.80 18.50
C LEU A 41 36.12 -28.67 18.57
N ARG A 42 36.07 -27.82 19.60
CA ARG A 42 37.06 -26.75 19.79
C ARG A 42 38.48 -27.30 19.89
N ARG A 43 38.69 -28.39 20.64
CA ARG A 43 40.00 -29.07 20.74
C ARG A 43 40.47 -29.63 19.40
N ARG A 44 39.59 -30.31 18.66
CA ARG A 44 39.93 -30.91 17.35
C ARG A 44 40.19 -29.89 16.25
N VAL A 45 39.48 -28.76 16.28
CA VAL A 45 39.74 -27.64 15.36
C VAL A 45 41.08 -26.96 15.68
N LEU A 46 41.46 -26.86 16.96
CA LEU A 46 42.75 -26.31 17.36
C LEU A 46 43.94 -27.22 17.03
N SER A 47 43.74 -28.55 17.01
CA SER A 47 44.78 -29.50 16.63
C SER A 47 44.91 -29.71 15.11
N ASP A 48 44.03 -29.11 14.30
CA ASP A 48 43.94 -29.31 12.85
C ASP A 48 43.70 -30.78 12.42
N GLU A 49 43.26 -31.62 13.37
CA GLU A 49 43.03 -33.06 13.18
C GLU A 49 41.58 -33.39 12.81
N LEU A 50 40.75 -32.39 12.50
CA LEU A 50 39.38 -32.65 12.12
C LEU A 50 39.34 -33.34 10.75
N ALA A 51 38.90 -34.60 10.73
CA ALA A 51 38.73 -35.36 9.49
C ALA A 51 37.81 -34.60 8.53
N CYS A 52 38.36 -34.11 7.42
CA CYS A 52 37.63 -33.36 6.41
C CYS A 52 36.79 -34.28 5.51
N HIS A 53 35.72 -34.82 6.09
CA HIS A 53 34.79 -35.72 5.43
C HIS A 53 33.35 -35.21 5.56
N GLY A 54 32.59 -35.20 4.46
CA GLY A 54 31.23 -34.66 4.44
C GLY A 54 30.28 -35.32 5.47
N ALA A 55 30.44 -36.63 5.67
CA ALA A 55 29.67 -37.39 6.66
C ALA A 55 29.86 -36.90 8.11
N VAL A 56 31.07 -36.46 8.45
CA VAL A 56 31.38 -35.97 9.81
C VAL A 56 30.64 -34.66 10.06
N LEU A 57 30.62 -33.75 9.08
CA LEU A 57 29.89 -32.48 9.20
C LEU A 57 28.39 -32.67 9.31
N VAL A 58 27.82 -33.58 8.52
CA VAL A 58 26.40 -33.95 8.63
C VAL A 58 26.12 -34.50 10.02
N GLY A 59 26.93 -35.45 10.50
CA GLY A 59 26.79 -36.04 11.83
C GLY A 59 26.89 -35.01 12.96
N ILE A 60 27.80 -34.04 12.86
CA ILE A 60 27.89 -32.92 13.82
C ILE A 60 26.60 -32.11 13.83
N GLY A 61 26.07 -31.75 12.65
CA GLY A 61 24.81 -31.00 12.56
C GLY A 61 23.62 -31.74 13.16
N GLU A 62 23.52 -33.05 12.94
CA GLU A 62 22.50 -33.89 13.61
C GLU A 62 22.69 -33.91 15.13
N MET A 63 23.93 -34.06 15.62
CA MET A 63 24.21 -34.03 17.07
C MET A 63 23.85 -32.71 17.71
N ILE A 64 24.07 -31.59 17.02
CA ILE A 64 23.66 -30.26 17.47
C ILE A 64 22.15 -30.12 17.51
N ALA A 65 21.41 -30.60 16.52
CA ALA A 65 19.94 -30.55 16.57
C ALA A 65 19.37 -31.34 17.75
N HIS A 66 20.07 -32.38 18.20
CA HIS A 66 19.68 -33.25 19.31
C HIS A 66 20.38 -32.93 20.64
N GLY A 67 21.13 -31.84 20.74
CA GLY A 67 21.83 -31.42 21.96
C GLY A 67 21.78 -29.91 22.12
N HIS A 68 21.54 -29.39 23.32
CA HIS A 68 21.48 -27.94 23.58
C HIS A 68 22.88 -27.30 23.51
N ALA A 69 23.50 -27.34 22.33
CA ALA A 69 24.87 -26.92 22.07
C ALA A 69 24.92 -25.43 21.72
N PRO A 70 26.03 -24.74 22.03
CA PRO A 70 26.26 -23.37 21.60
C PRO A 70 26.52 -23.33 20.08
N GLU A 71 25.45 -23.36 19.28
CA GLU A 71 25.50 -23.46 17.80
C GLU A 71 26.43 -22.40 17.19
N ASP A 72 26.29 -21.15 17.63
CA ASP A 72 27.06 -20.01 17.09
C ASP A 72 28.56 -20.17 17.24
N GLU A 73 29.00 -20.74 18.36
CA GLU A 73 30.41 -20.93 18.65
C GLU A 73 31.00 -22.06 17.80
N ILE A 74 30.25 -23.15 17.64
CA ILE A 74 30.63 -24.31 16.85
C ILE A 74 30.71 -23.93 15.37
N GLU A 75 29.69 -23.23 14.85
CA GLU A 75 29.65 -22.78 13.46
C GLU A 75 30.77 -21.80 13.12
N SER A 76 31.10 -20.90 14.05
CA SER A 76 32.23 -19.97 13.88
C SER A 76 33.57 -20.69 13.86
N SER A 77 33.74 -21.71 14.71
CA SER A 77 34.97 -22.51 14.81
C SER A 77 35.19 -23.37 13.57
N LEU A 78 34.16 -24.11 13.13
CA LEU A 78 34.20 -24.95 11.93
C LEU A 78 34.23 -24.12 10.64
N GLY A 79 33.69 -22.90 10.68
CA GLY A 79 33.75 -21.93 9.60
C GLY A 79 35.16 -21.62 9.08
N ARG A 80 36.20 -21.79 9.90
CA ARG A 80 37.60 -21.61 9.49
C ARG A 80 38.02 -22.58 8.39
N LEU A 81 37.48 -23.80 8.38
CA LEU A 81 37.73 -24.83 7.36
C LEU A 81 37.40 -24.30 5.96
N PHE A 82 36.39 -23.43 5.86
CA PHE A 82 35.93 -22.88 4.60
C PHE A 82 36.62 -21.57 4.23
N ARG A 83 37.24 -20.84 5.16
CA ARG A 83 37.82 -19.52 4.87
C ARG A 83 39.20 -19.57 4.19
N ARG A 84 40.14 -20.44 4.60
CA ARG A 84 41.51 -20.45 4.02
C ARG A 84 42.26 -21.80 3.99
N ALA A 85 41.80 -22.83 4.71
CA ALA A 85 42.63 -24.03 4.94
C ALA A 85 42.71 -25.05 3.78
N TYR A 86 41.77 -25.03 2.82
CA TYR A 86 41.66 -26.08 1.80
C TYR A 86 41.57 -25.56 0.36
N PRO A 87 42.15 -26.26 -0.63
CA PRO A 87 41.87 -26.03 -2.05
C PRO A 87 40.37 -26.16 -2.37
N GLU A 88 39.87 -25.39 -3.34
CA GLU A 88 38.44 -25.35 -3.69
C GLU A 88 37.89 -26.75 -4.07
N ALA A 89 38.68 -27.55 -4.80
CA ALA A 89 38.32 -28.90 -5.20
C ALA A 89 38.10 -29.84 -3.99
N ALA A 90 38.91 -29.72 -2.93
CA ALA A 90 38.77 -30.52 -1.72
C ALA A 90 37.50 -30.14 -0.94
N ARG A 91 37.21 -28.83 -0.84
CA ARG A 91 35.98 -28.32 -0.22
C ARG A 91 34.73 -28.81 -0.96
N GLN A 92 34.72 -28.71 -2.29
CA GLN A 92 33.60 -29.19 -3.11
C GLN A 92 33.41 -30.70 -3.00
N ARG A 93 34.50 -31.48 -2.95
CA ARG A 93 34.42 -32.93 -2.71
C ARG A 93 33.78 -33.24 -1.36
N LEU A 94 34.19 -32.56 -0.30
CA LEU A 94 33.61 -32.71 1.04
C LEU A 94 32.11 -32.36 1.07
N LEU A 95 31.70 -31.26 0.42
CA LEU A 95 30.29 -30.87 0.36
C LEU A 95 29.45 -31.85 -0.49
N ARG A 96 30.00 -32.39 -1.59
CA ARG A 96 29.34 -33.45 -2.38
C ARG A 96 29.13 -34.71 -1.56
N GLN A 97 30.14 -35.16 -0.82
CA GLN A 97 30.03 -36.32 0.07
C GLN A 97 28.90 -36.15 1.11
N ALA A 98 28.75 -34.94 1.66
CA ALA A 98 27.65 -34.64 2.59
C ALA A 98 26.29 -34.77 1.91
N LEU A 99 26.13 -34.19 0.71
CA LEU A 99 24.90 -34.28 -0.06
C LEU A 99 24.57 -35.72 -0.49
N ASP A 100 25.56 -36.47 -0.95
CA ASP A 100 25.39 -37.86 -1.40
C ASP A 100 25.01 -38.79 -0.24
N LEU A 101 25.60 -38.58 0.96
CA LEU A 101 25.22 -39.30 2.18
C LEU A 101 23.77 -39.04 2.59
N VAL A 102 23.33 -37.78 2.57
CA VAL A 102 21.95 -37.46 2.98
C VAL A 102 20.95 -37.99 1.95
N ARG A 103 21.29 -37.90 0.66
CA ARG A 103 20.50 -38.49 -0.43
C ARG A 103 20.32 -40.00 -0.25
N SER A 104 21.37 -40.73 0.12
CA SER A 104 21.27 -42.20 0.29
C SER A 104 20.44 -42.61 1.51
N LYS A 105 20.24 -41.69 2.48
CA LYS A 105 19.43 -41.92 3.69
C LYS A 105 17.99 -41.41 3.58
N THR A 106 17.68 -40.56 2.59
CA THR A 106 16.32 -40.06 2.34
C THR A 106 15.64 -40.97 1.33
N SER A 107 14.65 -41.75 1.76
CA SER A 107 13.84 -42.56 0.84
C SER A 107 13.06 -41.67 -0.12
N THR A 108 12.94 -42.07 -1.38
CA THR A 108 12.25 -41.37 -2.49
C THR A 108 10.81 -40.94 -2.21
N THR A 109 10.20 -41.36 -1.10
CA THR A 109 8.81 -41.09 -0.69
C THR A 109 8.64 -40.14 0.49
N GLN A 110 9.70 -39.52 1.04
CA GLN A 110 9.52 -38.53 2.10
C GLN A 110 9.09 -37.17 1.51
N SER A 111 7.77 -37.00 1.38
CA SER A 111 7.15 -35.71 1.10
C SER A 111 7.51 -34.74 2.24
N SER A 112 8.10 -33.57 1.93
CA SER A 112 8.46 -32.59 2.95
C SER A 112 7.25 -32.29 3.84
N PRO A 113 7.26 -32.49 5.16
CA PRO A 113 6.08 -32.30 6.01
C PRO A 113 5.53 -30.87 6.01
N SER A 114 6.25 -29.90 5.42
CA SER A 114 5.75 -28.55 5.19
C SER A 114 5.08 -28.46 3.81
N PRO A 115 3.76 -28.19 3.75
CA PRO A 115 3.04 -28.01 2.48
C PRO A 115 3.60 -26.84 1.65
N VAL A 116 4.31 -25.90 2.28
CA VAL A 116 4.98 -24.76 1.62
C VAL A 116 6.10 -25.21 0.67
N TYR A 117 6.83 -26.26 1.02
CA TYR A 117 7.91 -26.80 0.16
C TYR A 117 7.42 -27.87 -0.83
N GLN A 118 6.22 -28.42 -0.61
CA GLN A 118 5.59 -29.38 -1.54
C GLN A 118 4.83 -28.69 -2.68
N SER A 119 4.23 -27.53 -2.41
CA SER A 119 3.36 -26.81 -3.36
C SER A 119 4.10 -25.84 -4.29
N GLU A 120 5.29 -25.36 -3.90
CA GLU A 120 6.08 -24.45 -4.72
C GLU A 120 7.31 -25.13 -5.34
N HIS A 121 7.45 -25.08 -6.67
CA HIS A 121 8.73 -25.38 -7.32
C HIS A 121 9.79 -24.37 -6.84
N LEU A 122 10.63 -24.76 -5.88
CA LEU A 122 11.68 -23.92 -5.31
C LEU A 122 12.76 -23.60 -6.37
N SER A 123 12.70 -22.40 -6.96
CA SER A 123 13.75 -21.88 -7.82
C SER A 123 14.61 -20.87 -7.06
N VAL A 124 15.83 -21.25 -6.68
CA VAL A 124 16.72 -20.36 -5.92
C VAL A 124 17.29 -19.20 -6.71
N MET A 125 17.29 -19.29 -8.05
CA MET A 125 17.84 -18.28 -8.96
C MET A 125 16.78 -17.32 -9.51
N ASP A 126 15.53 -17.46 -9.07
CA ASP A 126 14.41 -16.63 -9.51
C ASP A 126 14.19 -15.47 -8.53
N TRP A 127 14.36 -14.24 -9.01
CA TRP A 127 14.20 -13.02 -8.22
C TRP A 127 12.75 -12.78 -7.76
N THR A 128 11.76 -13.39 -8.40
CA THR A 128 10.36 -13.30 -7.95
C THR A 128 10.12 -14.00 -6.60
N ARG A 129 11.06 -14.87 -6.17
CA ARG A 129 10.99 -15.63 -4.91
C ARG A 129 11.30 -14.81 -3.66
N ILE A 130 11.61 -13.51 -3.77
CA ILE A 130 11.71 -12.63 -2.60
C ILE A 130 10.38 -12.59 -1.82
N ASN A 131 9.23 -12.66 -2.51
CA ASN A 131 7.92 -12.72 -1.86
C ASN A 131 7.74 -13.99 -1.01
N PHE A 132 8.28 -15.11 -1.48
CA PHE A 132 8.31 -16.34 -0.71
C PHE A 132 9.17 -16.17 0.55
N ALA A 133 10.38 -15.62 0.39
CA ALA A 133 11.26 -15.37 1.53
C ALA A 133 10.61 -14.46 2.59
N ASN A 134 9.92 -13.40 2.16
CA ASN A 134 9.17 -12.52 3.05
C ASN A 134 8.08 -13.28 3.85
N ARG A 135 7.22 -14.03 3.16
CA ARG A 135 6.14 -14.82 3.79
C ARG A 135 6.72 -15.82 4.78
N TRP A 136 7.81 -16.48 4.41
CA TRP A 136 8.50 -17.42 5.27
C TRP A 136 9.08 -16.74 6.52
N MET A 137 9.67 -15.53 6.38
CA MET A 137 10.22 -14.78 7.52
C MET A 137 9.15 -14.31 8.49
N GLN A 138 7.94 -14.01 8.00
CA GLN A 138 6.78 -13.68 8.84
C GLN A 138 6.23 -14.90 9.57
N HIS A 139 6.31 -16.09 8.95
CA HIS A 139 5.82 -17.34 9.51
C HIS A 139 6.84 -18.47 9.32
N PRO A 140 7.93 -18.50 10.12
CA PRO A 140 8.97 -19.50 9.96
C PRO A 140 8.40 -20.90 10.19
N VAL A 141 8.49 -21.75 9.17
CA VAL A 141 8.06 -23.15 9.29
C VAL A 141 9.27 -23.99 9.73
N PRO A 142 9.17 -24.77 10.82
CA PRO A 142 10.27 -25.61 11.26
C PRO A 142 10.64 -26.61 10.16
N LEU A 143 11.95 -26.83 10.01
CA LEU A 143 12.49 -27.87 9.14
C LEU A 143 12.04 -29.24 9.63
N GLY A 144 10.98 -29.79 9.04
CA GLY A 144 10.62 -31.18 9.25
C GLY A 144 11.37 -32.06 8.25
N SER A 145 12.40 -32.78 8.71
CA SER A 145 12.80 -34.11 8.21
C SER A 145 14.05 -34.60 8.94
N PHE A 146 14.08 -35.89 9.29
CA PHE A 146 15.27 -36.58 9.77
C PHE A 146 16.39 -36.50 8.70
N PHE A 147 17.64 -36.23 9.13
CA PHE A 147 18.83 -35.99 8.30
C PHE A 147 18.90 -34.65 7.54
N GLY A 148 17.88 -33.79 7.67
CA GLY A 148 17.89 -32.42 7.13
C GLY A 148 18.69 -31.42 7.97
N TYR A 149 18.91 -31.71 9.27
CA TYR A 149 19.62 -30.83 10.20
C TYR A 149 21.11 -30.71 9.86
N GLY A 150 21.75 -31.81 9.43
CA GLY A 150 23.14 -31.80 8.98
C GLY A 150 23.38 -30.91 7.77
N LEU A 151 22.48 -30.93 6.77
CA LEU A 151 22.58 -30.04 5.61
C LEU A 151 22.26 -28.59 5.95
N SER A 152 21.23 -28.38 6.77
CA SER A 152 20.90 -27.07 7.33
C SER A 152 22.13 -26.46 8.00
N PHE A 153 22.76 -27.20 8.92
CA PHE A 153 23.98 -26.80 9.62
C PHE A 153 25.12 -26.41 8.66
N ILE A 154 25.39 -27.22 7.64
CA ILE A 154 26.40 -26.89 6.61
C ILE A 154 26.03 -25.57 5.91
N ALA A 155 24.77 -25.37 5.56
CA ALA A 155 24.29 -24.12 4.96
C ALA A 155 24.47 -22.92 5.92
N ARG A 156 24.19 -23.07 7.21
CA ARG A 156 24.42 -22.03 8.24
C ARG A 156 25.90 -21.65 8.34
N ILE A 157 26.80 -22.64 8.36
CA ILE A 157 28.25 -22.41 8.35
C ILE A 157 28.66 -21.66 7.08
N LEU A 158 28.21 -22.10 5.91
CA LEU A 158 28.54 -21.46 4.65
C LEU A 158 28.03 -20.02 4.60
N LEU A 159 26.78 -19.77 5.02
CA LEU A 159 26.22 -18.42 5.13
C LEU A 159 27.12 -17.52 5.96
N ARG A 160 27.56 -17.99 7.13
CA ARG A 160 28.33 -17.19 8.07
C ARG A 160 29.77 -16.94 7.67
N ASN A 161 30.36 -17.85 6.91
CA ASN A 161 31.81 -17.89 6.73
C ASN A 161 32.25 -17.75 5.28
N ALA A 162 31.43 -18.20 4.34
CA ALA A 162 31.72 -18.21 2.91
C ALA A 162 30.42 -18.11 2.07
N PRO A 163 29.64 -17.03 2.23
CA PRO A 163 28.29 -16.93 1.66
C PRO A 163 28.28 -17.10 0.14
N THR A 164 29.32 -16.65 -0.57
CA THR A 164 29.46 -16.79 -2.03
C THR A 164 29.44 -18.24 -2.51
N ARG A 165 29.75 -19.22 -1.65
CA ARG A 165 29.70 -20.65 -1.99
C ARG A 165 28.29 -21.25 -1.89
N LEU A 166 27.35 -20.55 -1.25
CA LEU A 166 25.97 -21.03 -1.14
C LEU A 166 25.31 -21.22 -2.51
N ARG A 167 25.67 -20.43 -3.52
CA ARG A 167 25.17 -20.61 -4.89
C ARG A 167 25.50 -21.99 -5.44
N TRP A 168 26.76 -22.39 -5.35
CA TRP A 168 27.19 -23.71 -5.80
C TRP A 168 26.52 -24.81 -4.98
N PHE A 169 26.48 -24.66 -3.64
CA PHE A 169 25.92 -25.67 -2.74
C PHE A 169 24.41 -25.87 -2.97
N ALA A 170 23.65 -24.78 -3.11
CA ALA A 170 22.21 -24.83 -3.39
C ALA A 170 21.93 -25.51 -4.75
N ASN A 171 22.71 -25.21 -5.78
CA ASN A 171 22.56 -25.85 -7.10
C ASN A 171 22.83 -27.37 -7.03
N GLU A 172 23.87 -27.78 -6.30
CA GLU A 172 24.19 -29.20 -6.12
C GLU A 172 23.16 -29.94 -5.24
N ALA A 173 22.59 -29.27 -4.25
CA ALA A 173 21.49 -29.79 -3.45
C ALA A 173 20.20 -29.94 -4.27
N ASN A 174 19.90 -28.98 -5.16
CA ASN A 174 18.73 -29.02 -6.03
C ASN A 174 18.77 -30.22 -7.00
N LYS A 175 19.92 -30.50 -7.63
CA LYS A 175 20.13 -31.69 -8.47
C LYS A 175 19.84 -33.02 -7.76
N ARG A 176 19.83 -33.01 -6.43
CA ARG A 176 19.63 -34.18 -5.57
C ARG A 176 18.29 -34.14 -4.82
N SER A 177 17.44 -33.16 -5.11
CA SER A 177 16.17 -32.92 -4.41
C SER A 177 16.32 -32.67 -2.90
N LEU A 178 17.44 -32.08 -2.48
CA LEU A 178 17.77 -31.77 -1.08
C LEU A 178 17.69 -30.26 -0.76
N LEU A 179 17.22 -29.46 -1.72
CA LEU A 179 17.17 -28.01 -1.61
C LEU A 179 16.36 -27.48 -0.40
N PRO A 180 15.21 -28.06 -0.01
CA PRO A 180 14.42 -27.57 1.13
C PRO A 180 15.21 -27.48 2.45
N ALA A 181 16.09 -28.44 2.73
CA ALA A 181 16.91 -28.44 3.93
C ALA A 181 17.91 -27.27 3.97
N VAL A 182 18.48 -26.93 2.81
CA VAL A 182 19.39 -25.79 2.65
C VAL A 182 18.61 -24.47 2.80
N VAL A 183 17.45 -24.36 2.14
CA VAL A 183 16.60 -23.16 2.19
C VAL A 183 16.13 -22.86 3.61
N GLY A 184 15.57 -23.85 4.31
CA GLY A 184 15.09 -23.63 5.67
C GLY A 184 16.23 -23.33 6.65
N GLY A 185 17.42 -23.92 6.47
CA GLY A 185 18.57 -23.62 7.31
C GLY A 185 19.07 -22.18 7.17
N VAL A 186 19.14 -21.68 5.93
CA VAL A 186 19.47 -20.28 5.66
C VAL A 186 18.39 -19.36 6.22
N GLY A 187 17.12 -19.63 5.91
CA GLY A 187 15.99 -18.83 6.38
C GLY A 187 15.94 -18.71 7.90
N GLU A 188 16.07 -19.82 8.62
CA GLU A 188 16.05 -19.86 10.09
C GLU A 188 17.20 -19.05 10.70
N THR A 189 18.39 -19.15 10.10
CA THR A 189 19.56 -18.39 10.57
C THR A 189 19.38 -16.89 10.36
N CYS A 190 18.83 -16.49 9.20
CA CYS A 190 18.50 -15.09 8.93
C CYS A 190 17.44 -14.58 9.92
N TYR A 191 16.38 -15.35 10.17
CA TYR A 191 15.32 -15.02 11.12
C TYR A 191 15.85 -14.72 12.52
N ARG A 192 16.77 -15.55 13.02
CA ARG A 192 17.33 -15.44 14.37
C ARG A 192 18.45 -14.40 14.49
N ASN A 193 19.17 -14.08 13.40
CA ASN A 193 20.41 -13.29 13.49
C ASN A 193 20.55 -12.25 12.36
N GLY A 194 20.60 -10.97 12.73
CA GLY A 194 20.78 -9.85 11.78
C GLY A 194 22.11 -9.88 11.01
N LYS A 195 23.20 -10.37 11.62
CA LYS A 195 24.50 -10.53 10.91
C LYS A 195 24.41 -11.58 9.81
N ALA A 196 23.67 -12.67 10.05
CA ALA A 196 23.44 -13.69 9.04
C ALA A 196 22.61 -13.16 7.87
N SER A 197 21.65 -12.28 8.14
CA SER A 197 20.86 -11.60 7.11
C SER A 197 21.71 -10.70 6.21
N GLN A 198 22.66 -9.94 6.77
CA GLN A 198 23.64 -9.19 5.96
C GLN A 198 24.55 -10.11 5.13
N GLN A 199 24.96 -11.25 5.69
CA GLN A 199 25.77 -12.23 4.96
C GLN A 199 24.98 -12.90 3.83
N ALA A 200 23.66 -13.04 3.97
CA ALA A 200 22.81 -13.59 2.93
C ALA A 200 22.81 -12.73 1.65
N LEU A 201 22.97 -11.41 1.80
CA LEU A 201 23.13 -10.48 0.67
C LEU A 201 24.36 -10.81 -0.21
N ARG A 202 25.40 -11.42 0.39
CA ARG A 202 26.64 -11.84 -0.30
C ARG A 202 26.55 -13.19 -0.98
N SER A 203 25.42 -13.90 -0.83
CA SER A 203 25.30 -15.28 -1.30
C SER A 203 25.28 -15.39 -2.83
N GLY A 204 24.86 -14.32 -3.51
CA GLY A 204 24.55 -14.35 -4.94
C GLY A 204 23.35 -15.24 -5.28
N VAL A 205 22.55 -15.65 -4.30
CA VAL A 205 21.37 -16.49 -4.52
C VAL A 205 20.12 -15.64 -4.24
N PRO A 206 19.31 -15.31 -5.26
CA PRO A 206 18.11 -14.48 -5.14
C PRO A 206 17.22 -14.81 -3.94
N LEU A 207 16.90 -16.08 -3.72
CA LEU A 207 16.07 -16.50 -2.58
C LEU A 207 16.72 -16.20 -1.23
N PHE A 208 18.03 -16.42 -1.09
CA PHE A 208 18.75 -16.16 0.17
C PHE A 208 18.94 -14.67 0.42
N ILE A 209 19.21 -13.90 -0.64
CA ILE A 209 19.19 -12.44 -0.58
C ILE A 209 17.81 -11.97 -0.12
N GLY A 210 16.73 -12.58 -0.62
CA GLY A 210 15.36 -12.33 -0.19
C GLY A 210 15.15 -12.52 1.31
N PHE A 211 15.68 -13.60 1.92
CA PHE A 211 15.61 -13.77 3.39
C PHE A 211 16.35 -12.67 4.13
N GLY A 212 17.53 -12.29 3.65
CA GLY A 212 18.31 -11.19 4.21
C GLY A 212 17.57 -9.85 4.15
N VAL A 213 17.04 -9.50 2.98
CA VAL A 213 16.25 -8.28 2.76
C VAL A 213 15.01 -8.27 3.64
N ALA A 214 14.23 -9.35 3.65
CA ALA A 214 13.02 -9.44 4.46
C ALA A 214 13.31 -9.25 5.95
N LYS A 215 14.42 -9.81 6.47
CA LYS A 215 14.80 -9.57 7.87
C LYS A 215 15.29 -8.15 8.14
N LEU A 216 16.14 -7.60 7.28
CA LEU A 216 16.75 -6.29 7.50
C LEU A 216 15.72 -5.16 7.38
N ARG A 217 14.73 -5.35 6.51
CA ARG A 217 13.55 -4.48 6.39
C ARG A 217 12.71 -4.48 7.66
N ASP A 218 12.55 -5.63 8.31
CA ASP A 218 11.62 -5.80 9.43
C ASP A 218 12.19 -5.20 10.72
N GLY A 219 11.72 -4.00 11.09
CA GLY A 219 11.95 -3.38 12.39
C GLY A 219 10.95 -3.79 13.48
N GLY A 220 9.97 -4.65 13.16
CA GLY A 220 8.89 -5.06 14.07
C GLY A 220 7.63 -4.21 14.01
N LYS A 221 7.67 -3.01 13.41
CA LYS A 221 6.52 -2.14 13.14
C LYS A 221 6.56 -1.56 11.72
N ASP A 222 5.41 -1.15 11.18
CA ASP A 222 5.32 -0.51 9.87
C ASP A 222 6.14 0.79 9.82
N GLY A 223 6.99 0.94 8.80
CA GLY A 223 7.87 2.11 8.63
C GLY A 223 9.12 2.10 9.52
N GLU A 224 9.29 1.09 10.38
CA GLU A 224 10.51 0.86 11.16
C GLU A 224 11.38 -0.21 10.47
N GLY A 225 12.71 -0.01 10.44
CA GLY A 225 13.67 -0.94 9.83
C GLY A 225 14.58 -0.29 8.78
N TRP A 226 15.24 -1.10 7.95
CA TRP A 226 16.11 -0.58 6.90
C TRP A 226 15.30 0.05 5.77
N LYS A 227 15.67 1.30 5.44
CA LYS A 227 15.16 2.03 4.28
C LYS A 227 15.52 1.33 2.96
N ALA A 228 14.74 1.56 1.90
CA ALA A 228 14.99 0.99 0.59
C ALA A 228 16.36 1.42 0.04
N SER A 229 16.74 2.68 0.23
CA SER A 229 18.06 3.20 -0.14
C SER A 229 19.21 2.50 0.58
N ALA A 230 19.04 2.18 1.87
CA ALA A 230 20.03 1.46 2.67
C ALA A 230 20.17 -0.01 2.20
N ILE A 231 19.06 -0.64 1.83
CA ILE A 231 19.06 -1.98 1.22
C ILE A 231 19.77 -1.93 -0.14
N ASP A 232 19.46 -0.98 -1.01
CA ASP A 232 20.11 -0.85 -2.32
C ASP A 232 21.62 -0.61 -2.19
N ALA A 233 22.04 0.28 -1.30
CA ALA A 233 23.46 0.51 -0.99
C ALA A 233 24.16 -0.79 -0.55
N ALA A 234 23.53 -1.56 0.34
CA ALA A 234 24.07 -2.85 0.74
C ALA A 234 24.11 -3.86 -0.42
N LEU A 235 23.14 -3.86 -1.33
CA LEU A 235 23.18 -4.73 -2.52
C LEU A 235 24.32 -4.34 -3.47
N ILE A 236 24.58 -3.04 -3.65
CA ILE A 236 25.73 -2.52 -4.43
C ILE A 236 27.05 -3.00 -3.80
N ASP A 237 27.23 -2.80 -2.49
CA ASP A 237 28.43 -3.19 -1.76
C ASP A 237 28.71 -4.69 -1.86
N ASN A 238 27.64 -5.49 -1.93
CA ASN A 238 27.71 -6.94 -2.06
C ASN A 238 27.70 -7.42 -3.53
N LYS A 239 27.83 -6.51 -4.51
CA LYS A 239 27.94 -6.79 -5.95
C LYS A 239 26.77 -7.59 -6.51
N VAL A 240 25.56 -7.31 -6.03
CA VAL A 240 24.34 -7.90 -6.59
C VAL A 240 24.08 -7.29 -7.97
N ALA A 241 23.71 -8.15 -8.94
CA ALA A 241 23.43 -7.73 -10.30
C ALA A 241 22.28 -6.72 -10.37
N VAL A 242 22.30 -5.83 -11.37
CA VAL A 242 21.29 -4.78 -11.57
C VAL A 242 19.87 -5.34 -11.62
N GLU A 243 19.65 -6.44 -12.35
CA GLU A 243 18.36 -7.14 -12.40
C GLU A 243 17.83 -7.49 -10.99
N GLY A 244 18.71 -7.98 -10.12
CA GLY A 244 18.35 -8.29 -8.74
C GLY A 244 18.00 -7.06 -7.92
N ARG A 245 18.71 -5.97 -8.13
CA ARG A 245 18.42 -4.68 -7.48
C ARG A 245 17.07 -4.13 -7.93
N ILE A 246 16.71 -4.23 -9.21
CA ILE A 246 15.40 -3.85 -9.73
C ILE A 246 14.30 -4.65 -9.03
N HIS A 247 14.41 -5.98 -8.95
CA HIS A 247 13.40 -6.81 -8.29
C HIS A 247 13.30 -6.57 -6.78
N VAL A 248 14.42 -6.37 -6.09
CA VAL A 248 14.40 -6.01 -4.66
C VAL A 248 13.77 -4.63 -4.47
N SER A 249 14.10 -3.66 -5.31
CA SER A 249 13.53 -2.32 -5.24
C SER A 249 12.01 -2.33 -5.48
N ALA A 250 11.54 -3.07 -6.49
CA ALA A 250 10.12 -3.29 -6.73
C ALA A 250 9.43 -3.94 -5.53
N PHE A 251 10.06 -4.93 -4.90
CA PHE A 251 9.54 -5.56 -3.69
C PHE A 251 9.48 -4.59 -2.49
N MET A 252 10.54 -3.82 -2.24
CA MET A 252 10.58 -2.82 -1.17
C MET A 252 9.50 -1.75 -1.37
N LEU A 253 9.31 -1.29 -2.61
CA LEU A 253 8.24 -0.36 -2.98
C LEU A 253 6.85 -0.95 -2.67
N LYS A 254 6.60 -2.19 -3.06
CA LYS A 254 5.30 -2.86 -2.80
C LYS A 254 4.96 -2.88 -1.31
N GLU A 255 5.95 -3.19 -0.49
CA GLU A 255 5.77 -3.33 0.96
C GLU A 255 5.57 -1.96 1.63
N ALA A 256 6.27 -0.93 1.14
CA ALA A 256 6.05 0.45 1.57
C ALA A 256 4.66 0.97 1.17
N VAL A 257 4.18 0.64 -0.03
CA VAL A 257 2.82 0.96 -0.49
C VAL A 257 1.78 0.28 0.39
N HIS A 258 1.94 -1.01 0.69
CA HIS A 258 1.03 -1.71 1.59
C HIS A 258 1.03 -1.11 3.00
N ALA A 259 2.19 -0.74 3.54
CA ALA A 259 2.28 -0.05 4.83
C ALA A 259 1.59 1.32 4.78
N TRP A 260 1.77 2.09 3.70
CA TRP A 260 1.09 3.36 3.49
C TRP A 260 -0.42 3.22 3.55
N HIS A 261 -1.00 2.30 2.79
CA HIS A 261 -2.45 2.10 2.81
C HIS A 261 -2.98 1.60 4.15
N ARG A 262 -2.19 0.84 4.93
CA ARG A 262 -2.57 0.46 6.30
C ARG A 262 -2.59 1.65 7.25
N GLN A 263 -1.68 2.62 7.12
CA GLN A 263 -1.51 3.68 8.13
C GLN A 263 -2.06 5.06 7.70
N LYS A 264 -2.25 5.35 6.39
CA LYS A 264 -2.51 6.71 5.88
C LYS A 264 -3.75 7.38 6.48
N ASN A 265 -4.81 6.60 6.70
CA ASN A 265 -6.09 7.10 7.19
C ASN A 265 -6.29 6.90 8.70
N ARG A 266 -5.49 6.06 9.36
CA ARG A 266 -5.72 5.67 10.77
C ARG A 266 -5.75 6.85 11.73
N PRO A 267 -4.87 7.87 11.63
CA PRO A 267 -4.97 9.03 12.52
C PRO A 267 -6.26 9.83 12.32
N ALA A 268 -6.68 10.01 11.07
CA ALA A 268 -7.91 10.73 10.75
C ALA A 268 -9.16 9.94 11.19
N GLU A 269 -9.16 8.62 10.99
CA GLU A 269 -10.20 7.72 11.49
C GLU A 269 -10.26 7.71 13.02
N ASN A 270 -9.11 7.74 13.70
CA ASN A 270 -9.01 7.84 15.15
C ASN A 270 -9.62 9.15 15.67
N ARG A 271 -9.22 10.29 15.10
CA ARG A 271 -9.81 11.61 15.40
C ARG A 271 -11.31 11.65 15.16
N ARG A 272 -11.76 11.13 14.01
CA ARG A 272 -13.19 11.03 13.67
C ARG A 272 -13.95 10.18 14.68
N ARG A 273 -13.39 9.03 15.08
CA ARG A 273 -14.01 8.15 16.08
C ARG A 273 -14.06 8.82 17.45
N ARG A 274 -13.03 9.56 17.85
CA ARG A 274 -13.03 10.33 19.10
C ARG A 274 -14.16 11.35 19.10
N SER A 275 -14.24 12.19 18.07
CA SER A 275 -15.28 13.23 17.99
C SER A 275 -16.68 12.66 17.89
N LEU A 276 -16.86 11.52 17.21
CA LEU A 276 -18.13 10.80 17.22
C LEU A 276 -18.56 10.43 18.65
N LEU A 277 -17.63 9.94 19.49
CA LEU A 277 -17.93 9.55 20.88
C LEU A 277 -18.13 10.73 21.81
N GLU A 278 -17.45 11.86 21.56
CA GLU A 278 -17.66 13.10 22.30
C GLU A 278 -19.06 13.68 22.07
N ILE A 279 -19.61 13.49 20.86
CA ILE A 279 -20.94 13.99 20.48
C ILE A 279 -22.05 12.98 20.81
N ASP A 280 -21.82 11.70 20.56
CA ASP A 280 -22.76 10.61 20.82
C ASP A 280 -22.07 9.48 21.60
N PRO A 281 -21.99 9.60 22.94
CA PRO A 281 -21.38 8.60 23.81
C PRO A 281 -22.01 7.21 23.69
N SER A 282 -23.28 7.11 23.28
CA SER A 282 -23.98 5.83 23.12
C SER A 282 -23.34 4.90 22.08
N GLN A 283 -22.55 5.46 21.15
CA GLN A 283 -21.81 4.72 20.13
C GLN A 283 -20.57 3.99 20.67
N ALA A 284 -20.22 4.17 21.95
CA ALA A 284 -19.07 3.53 22.56
C ALA A 284 -19.19 2.00 22.56
N LEU A 285 -18.06 1.31 22.37
CA LEU A 285 -18.03 -0.14 22.48
C LEU A 285 -18.30 -0.56 23.93
N GLY A 286 -19.45 -1.20 24.17
CA GLY A 286 -19.91 -1.55 25.52
C GLY A 286 -20.92 -0.55 26.12
N GLY A 287 -21.31 0.48 25.37
CA GLY A 287 -22.30 1.47 25.79
C GLY A 287 -21.70 2.73 26.41
N GLU A 288 -22.56 3.71 26.68
CA GLU A 288 -22.20 5.09 27.06
C GLU A 288 -21.21 5.21 28.22
N HIS A 289 -21.32 4.36 29.25
CA HIS A 289 -20.40 4.38 30.39
C HIS A 289 -18.93 4.11 30.03
N HIS A 290 -18.66 3.48 28.88
CA HIS A 290 -17.31 3.22 28.37
C HIS A 290 -16.77 4.31 27.44
N ALA A 291 -17.60 5.31 27.07
CA ALA A 291 -17.21 6.36 26.14
C ALA A 291 -15.98 7.14 26.63
N ILE A 292 -15.94 7.53 27.91
CA ILE A 292 -14.83 8.28 28.49
C ILE A 292 -13.51 7.51 28.38
N PHE A 293 -13.51 6.22 28.74
CA PHE A 293 -12.31 5.38 28.62
C PHE A 293 -11.88 5.18 27.18
N GLN A 294 -12.83 5.01 26.26
CA GLN A 294 -12.52 4.90 24.84
C GLN A 294 -11.93 6.22 24.31
N ILE A 295 -12.51 7.37 24.66
CA ILE A 295 -12.01 8.70 24.26
C ILE A 295 -10.57 8.91 24.76
N GLU A 296 -10.30 8.64 26.04
CA GLU A 296 -8.94 8.77 26.59
C GLU A 296 -7.94 7.85 25.88
N ARG A 297 -8.30 6.58 25.63
CA ARG A 297 -7.46 5.67 24.85
C ARG A 297 -7.16 6.20 23.44
N LEU A 298 -8.18 6.72 22.73
CA LEU A 298 -8.00 7.28 21.39
C LEU A 298 -7.10 8.53 21.41
N LYS A 299 -7.15 9.35 22.48
CA LYS A 299 -6.23 10.49 22.69
C LYS A 299 -4.80 10.01 22.95
N GLU A 300 -4.62 8.98 23.76
CA GLU A 300 -3.31 8.40 24.06
C GLU A 300 -2.66 7.75 22.82
N GLU A 301 -3.45 7.10 21.96
CA GLU A 301 -2.99 6.45 20.73
C GLU A 301 -2.64 7.45 19.60
N GLU A 302 -3.25 8.64 19.58
CA GLU A 302 -3.13 9.61 18.47
C GLU A 302 -1.68 10.01 18.14
N PRO A 303 -0.81 10.38 19.11
CA PRO A 303 0.58 10.72 18.83
C PRO A 303 1.38 9.55 18.23
N GLU A 304 1.12 8.31 18.67
CA GLU A 304 1.81 7.13 18.14
C GLU A 304 1.35 6.84 16.70
N LEU A 305 0.05 6.97 16.41
CA LEU A 305 -0.49 6.81 15.06
C LEU A 305 0.06 7.85 14.08
N GLU A 306 0.17 9.12 14.47
CA GLU A 306 0.76 10.16 13.60
C GLU A 306 2.27 9.95 13.41
N ARG A 307 2.97 9.48 14.46
CA ARG A 307 4.38 9.07 14.33
C ARG A 307 4.54 7.93 13.32
N TRP A 308 3.71 6.89 13.39
CA TRP A 308 3.75 5.78 12.44
C TRP A 308 3.40 6.21 11.02
N ARG A 309 2.34 7.01 10.84
CA ARG A 309 1.98 7.57 9.53
C ARG A 309 3.15 8.35 8.93
N SER A 310 3.82 9.18 9.72
CA SER A 310 4.99 9.95 9.29
C SER A 310 6.18 9.06 8.92
N ALA A 311 6.47 8.04 9.73
CA ALA A 311 7.54 7.08 9.47
C ALA A 311 7.30 6.30 8.17
N VAL A 312 6.06 5.82 7.95
CA VAL A 312 5.66 5.11 6.73
C VAL A 312 5.70 6.03 5.51
N MET A 313 5.29 7.30 5.63
CA MET A 313 5.40 8.26 4.54
C MET A 313 6.87 8.46 4.11
N LEU A 314 7.78 8.64 5.06
CA LEU A 314 9.21 8.75 4.78
C LEU A 314 9.79 7.46 4.16
N ALA A 315 9.35 6.29 4.61
CA ALA A 315 9.77 5.02 4.04
C ALA A 315 9.23 4.82 2.61
N LEU A 316 8.00 5.26 2.33
CA LEU A 316 7.42 5.24 1.00
C LEU A 316 8.15 6.19 0.05
N ASP A 317 8.45 7.43 0.47
CA ASP A 317 9.19 8.38 -0.36
C ASP A 317 10.60 7.88 -0.69
N ASP A 318 11.29 7.29 0.28
CA ASP A 318 12.60 6.65 0.07
C ASP A 318 12.51 5.46 -0.91
N ALA A 319 11.46 4.62 -0.79
CA ALA A 319 11.24 3.50 -1.69
C ALA A 319 10.88 3.96 -3.12
N LEU A 320 10.06 5.00 -3.27
CA LEU A 320 9.72 5.59 -4.56
C LEU A 320 10.96 6.16 -5.25
N GLN A 321 11.79 6.92 -4.53
CA GLN A 321 13.05 7.47 -5.05
C GLN A 321 14.04 6.37 -5.44
N THR A 322 14.21 5.36 -4.57
CA THR A 322 15.11 4.23 -4.84
C THR A 322 14.63 3.44 -6.06
N ALA A 323 13.33 3.19 -6.18
CA ALA A 323 12.74 2.51 -7.34
C ALA A 323 12.91 3.33 -8.63
N ALA A 324 12.69 4.65 -8.59
CA ALA A 324 12.82 5.51 -9.76
C ALA A 324 14.28 5.59 -10.26
N GLN A 325 15.26 5.47 -9.36
CA GLN A 325 16.67 5.36 -9.74
C GLN A 325 17.01 4.02 -10.41
N GLN A 326 16.31 2.94 -10.06
CA GLN A 326 16.49 1.63 -10.71
C GLN A 326 15.70 1.50 -12.02
N ASP A 327 14.62 2.28 -12.19
CA ASP A 327 13.82 2.33 -13.41
C ASP A 327 14.48 3.19 -14.50
N ILE A 328 15.66 2.73 -14.96
CA ILE A 328 16.50 3.44 -15.94
C ILE A 328 15.90 3.49 -17.36
N ASP A 329 14.88 2.68 -17.64
CA ASP A 329 14.12 2.66 -18.90
C ASP A 329 12.64 2.33 -18.60
N PRO A 330 11.83 3.34 -18.17
CA PRO A 330 10.42 3.16 -17.83
C PRO A 330 9.61 2.53 -18.97
N GLY A 331 10.00 2.74 -20.23
CA GLY A 331 9.32 2.11 -21.37
C GLY A 331 9.40 0.58 -21.36
N LYS A 332 10.46 0.00 -20.78
CA LYS A 332 10.68 -1.46 -20.73
C LYS A 332 10.50 -2.05 -19.34
N LEU A 333 10.84 -1.31 -18.29
CA LEU A 333 10.93 -1.85 -16.93
C LEU A 333 9.70 -1.54 -16.07
N TRP A 334 8.80 -0.67 -16.53
CA TRP A 334 7.57 -0.33 -15.81
C TRP A 334 6.76 -1.56 -15.40
N SER A 335 6.70 -2.59 -16.25
CA SER A 335 5.97 -3.84 -15.94
C SER A 335 6.53 -4.60 -14.73
N VAL A 336 7.79 -4.36 -14.34
CA VAL A 336 8.39 -4.94 -13.13
C VAL A 336 7.90 -4.22 -11.87
N PHE A 337 7.73 -2.90 -11.96
CA PHE A 337 7.28 -2.06 -10.85
C PHE A 337 5.75 -1.96 -10.75
N GLU A 338 5.03 -2.08 -11.85
CA GLU A 338 3.58 -1.94 -11.92
C GLU A 338 2.83 -2.80 -10.88
N PRO A 339 3.15 -4.09 -10.67
CA PRO A 339 2.53 -4.91 -9.63
C PRO A 339 2.76 -4.39 -8.20
N SER A 340 3.80 -3.59 -7.99
CA SER A 340 4.14 -2.97 -6.70
C SER A 340 3.36 -1.70 -6.42
N LEU A 341 2.77 -1.08 -7.45
CA LEU A 341 1.95 0.13 -7.32
C LEU A 341 0.49 -0.18 -6.92
N VAL A 342 0.10 -1.46 -6.90
CA VAL A 342 -1.22 -1.97 -6.46
C VAL A 342 -2.38 -1.27 -7.17
N ASP A 343 -2.19 -0.92 -8.45
CA ASP A 343 -3.14 -0.16 -9.26
C ASP A 343 -3.61 1.19 -8.68
N THR A 344 -2.85 1.75 -7.73
CA THR A 344 -3.23 3.01 -7.10
C THR A 344 -2.73 4.21 -7.93
N PRO A 345 -3.63 5.12 -8.34
CA PRO A 345 -3.27 6.27 -9.17
C PRO A 345 -2.41 7.27 -8.39
N GLU A 346 -2.62 7.38 -7.07
CA GLU A 346 -1.75 8.12 -6.13
C GLU A 346 -0.28 7.69 -6.28
N ILE A 347 -0.01 6.40 -6.08
CA ILE A 347 1.36 5.89 -6.03
C ILE A 347 1.97 5.92 -7.43
N ARG A 348 1.20 5.65 -8.49
CA ARG A 348 1.67 5.81 -9.88
C ARG A 348 2.13 7.25 -10.16
N HIS A 349 1.34 8.24 -9.73
CA HIS A 349 1.72 9.65 -9.84
C HIS A 349 2.99 9.96 -9.04
N ARG A 350 3.04 9.59 -7.75
CA ARG A 350 4.20 9.84 -6.89
C ARG A 350 5.46 9.14 -7.40
N PHE A 351 5.33 7.94 -7.95
CA PHE A 351 6.43 7.20 -8.57
C PHE A 351 6.96 7.90 -9.82
N ALA A 352 6.06 8.42 -10.67
CA ALA A 352 6.47 9.23 -11.81
C ALA A 352 7.20 10.52 -11.37
N MET A 353 6.70 11.20 -10.33
CA MET A 353 7.33 12.41 -9.79
C MET A 353 8.69 12.15 -9.12
N ALA A 354 8.94 10.93 -8.63
CA ALA A 354 10.22 10.53 -8.06
C ALA A 354 11.36 10.41 -9.11
N HIS A 355 11.02 10.29 -10.40
CA HIS A 355 12.01 10.31 -11.47
C HIS A 355 12.60 11.71 -11.65
N ALA A 356 13.88 11.78 -12.03
CA ALA A 356 14.51 13.04 -12.41
C ALA A 356 13.77 13.70 -13.59
N ASP A 357 13.76 15.04 -13.61
CA ASP A 357 13.15 15.83 -14.68
C ASP A 357 13.71 15.45 -16.06
N GLY A 358 12.83 15.36 -17.05
CA GLY A 358 13.17 15.01 -18.43
C GLY A 358 12.42 13.79 -18.97
N LEU A 359 13.09 12.99 -19.80
CA LEU A 359 12.48 11.90 -20.56
C LEU A 359 11.92 10.79 -19.67
N LEU A 360 12.59 10.45 -18.57
CA LEU A 360 12.15 9.37 -17.66
C LEU A 360 10.86 9.75 -16.92
N ARG A 361 10.82 10.95 -16.31
CA ARG A 361 9.60 11.49 -15.68
C ARG A 361 8.45 11.58 -16.67
N ARG A 362 8.70 12.03 -17.90
CA ARG A 362 7.69 12.06 -18.97
C ARG A 362 7.13 10.67 -19.26
N ALA A 363 7.98 9.68 -19.51
CA ALA A 363 7.56 8.31 -19.82
C ALA A 363 6.76 7.69 -18.64
N ALA A 364 7.20 7.92 -17.41
CA ALA A 364 6.51 7.45 -16.21
C ALA A 364 5.12 8.12 -16.02
N LEU A 365 5.00 9.43 -16.30
CA LEU A 365 3.71 10.14 -16.28
C LEU A 365 2.76 9.64 -17.38
N GLU A 366 3.28 9.36 -18.59
CA GLU A 366 2.51 8.74 -19.67
C GLU A 366 2.02 7.34 -19.28
N ALA A 367 2.86 6.54 -18.61
CA ALA A 367 2.49 5.21 -18.08
C ALA A 367 1.46 5.29 -16.93
N ALA A 368 1.57 6.29 -16.05
CA ALA A 368 0.59 6.54 -15.00
C ALA A 368 -0.80 6.86 -15.57
N LEU A 369 -0.86 7.70 -16.62
CA LEU A 369 -2.10 8.07 -17.30
C LEU A 369 -2.69 6.95 -18.16
N ALA A 370 -1.88 5.97 -18.59
CA ALA A 370 -2.36 4.86 -19.42
C ALA A 370 -3.48 4.05 -18.76
N ASN A 371 -3.50 3.96 -17.43
CA ASN A 371 -4.58 3.31 -16.68
C ASN A 371 -5.90 4.09 -16.76
N PHE A 372 -5.82 5.41 -16.62
CA PHE A 372 -6.97 6.29 -16.83
C PHE A 372 -7.48 6.14 -18.27
N ASP A 373 -6.58 6.21 -19.26
CA ASP A 373 -6.90 6.04 -20.68
C ASP A 373 -7.60 4.71 -20.95
N LYS A 374 -7.14 3.63 -20.31
CA LYS A 374 -7.74 2.29 -20.43
C LYS A 374 -9.13 2.25 -19.79
N LEU A 375 -9.29 2.80 -18.58
CA LEU A 375 -10.54 2.74 -17.82
C LEU A 375 -11.68 3.51 -18.52
N VAL A 376 -11.37 4.68 -19.09
CA VAL A 376 -12.34 5.50 -19.85
C VAL A 376 -12.29 5.28 -21.36
N ALA A 377 -11.51 4.29 -21.82
CA ALA A 377 -11.35 3.89 -23.21
C ALA A 377 -10.98 5.03 -24.20
N VAL A 378 -10.06 5.91 -23.79
CA VAL A 378 -9.54 7.02 -24.62
C VAL A 378 -9.04 6.54 -25.98
N ARG A 379 -8.32 5.41 -26.01
CA ARG A 379 -7.65 4.91 -27.23
C ARG A 379 -8.61 4.18 -28.18
N HIS A 380 -9.67 3.59 -27.65
CA HIS A 380 -10.66 2.81 -28.40
C HIS A 380 -12.10 3.20 -28.04
N PRO A 381 -12.52 4.45 -28.30
CA PRO A 381 -13.86 4.91 -27.94
C PRO A 381 -15.00 4.07 -28.54
N GLU A 382 -14.75 3.43 -29.68
CA GLU A 382 -15.67 2.52 -30.36
C GLU A 382 -16.00 1.26 -29.53
N THR A 383 -15.12 0.88 -28.61
CA THR A 383 -15.28 -0.33 -27.79
C THR A 383 -16.03 -0.10 -26.48
N ILE A 384 -16.34 1.17 -26.15
CA ILE A 384 -16.97 1.59 -24.88
C ILE A 384 -18.26 0.83 -24.57
N ILE A 385 -19.06 0.55 -25.60
CA ILE A 385 -20.37 -0.11 -25.47
C ILE A 385 -20.23 -1.60 -25.12
N GLY A 386 -19.08 -2.21 -25.45
CA GLY A 386 -18.84 -3.64 -25.26
C GLY A 386 -17.97 -4.01 -24.06
N GLN A 387 -17.44 -3.02 -23.31
CA GLN A 387 -16.49 -3.26 -22.23
C GLN A 387 -17.12 -3.04 -20.84
N ASP A 388 -16.89 -4.03 -19.97
CA ASP A 388 -17.23 -3.94 -18.55
C ASP A 388 -16.50 -2.76 -17.89
N PHE A 389 -17.16 -2.12 -16.93
CA PHE A 389 -16.60 -1.00 -16.18
C PHE A 389 -16.47 -1.36 -14.71
N GLU A 390 -15.24 -1.25 -14.22
CA GLU A 390 -14.93 -1.48 -12.81
C GLU A 390 -15.32 -0.25 -11.98
N SER A 391 -16.61 -0.12 -11.66
CA SER A 391 -17.19 1.05 -10.97
C SER A 391 -16.54 1.35 -9.61
N PHE A 392 -16.04 0.34 -8.91
CA PHE A 392 -15.31 0.51 -7.65
C PHE A 392 -13.94 1.22 -7.83
N ARG A 393 -13.39 1.26 -9.05
CA ARG A 393 -12.16 2.00 -9.36
C ARG A 393 -12.44 3.45 -9.80
N ALA A 394 -13.70 3.80 -10.04
CA ALA A 394 -14.13 5.11 -10.52
C ALA A 394 -14.38 6.11 -9.37
N GLU A 395 -13.49 6.12 -8.39
CA GLU A 395 -13.56 7.02 -7.24
C GLU A 395 -12.96 8.39 -7.59
N TRP A 396 -13.38 9.42 -6.87
CA TRP A 396 -12.88 10.79 -7.02
C TRP A 396 -11.34 10.86 -6.90
N GLU A 397 -10.74 10.07 -6.00
CA GLU A 397 -9.29 9.97 -5.82
C GLU A 397 -8.59 9.54 -7.12
N PHE A 398 -9.23 8.69 -7.94
CA PHE A 398 -8.69 8.25 -9.22
C PHE A 398 -8.63 9.39 -10.25
N ALA A 399 -9.74 10.13 -10.41
CA ALA A 399 -9.76 11.30 -11.30
C ALA A 399 -8.78 12.37 -10.83
N PHE A 400 -8.67 12.60 -9.53
CA PHE A 400 -7.76 13.57 -8.92
C PHE A 400 -6.30 13.31 -9.26
N TRP A 401 -5.81 12.09 -9.04
CA TRP A 401 -4.42 11.76 -9.32
C TRP A 401 -4.11 11.66 -10.82
N ALA A 402 -5.10 11.27 -11.64
CA ALA A 402 -4.98 11.36 -13.10
C ALA A 402 -4.86 12.83 -13.56
N ALA A 403 -5.70 13.73 -13.03
CA ALA A 403 -5.65 15.16 -13.33
C ALA A 403 -4.29 15.77 -12.92
N ARG A 404 -3.80 15.47 -11.72
CA ARG A 404 -2.45 15.86 -11.26
C ARG A 404 -1.37 15.38 -12.23
N SER A 405 -1.42 14.12 -12.65
CA SER A 405 -0.46 13.56 -13.61
C SER A 405 -0.52 14.23 -14.97
N GLN A 406 -1.71 14.57 -15.46
CA GLN A 406 -1.88 15.32 -16.73
C GLN A 406 -1.29 16.73 -16.63
N VAL A 407 -1.52 17.44 -15.52
CA VAL A 407 -0.96 18.77 -15.29
C VAL A 407 0.57 18.72 -15.30
N GLU A 408 1.17 17.79 -14.56
CA GLU A 408 2.63 17.64 -14.52
C GLU A 408 3.20 17.20 -15.88
N LEU A 409 2.54 16.29 -16.60
CA LEU A 409 2.96 15.89 -17.95
C LEU A 409 2.97 17.07 -18.92
N SER A 410 1.97 17.94 -18.83
CA SER A 410 1.85 19.12 -19.68
C SER A 410 2.96 20.13 -19.37
N LYS A 411 3.28 20.34 -18.09
CA LYS A 411 4.42 21.16 -17.66
C LYS A 411 5.75 20.63 -18.21
N VAL A 412 6.01 19.32 -18.08
CA VAL A 412 7.22 18.67 -18.60
C VAL A 412 7.33 18.82 -20.13
N ASN A 413 6.20 18.83 -20.83
CA ASN A 413 6.15 19.03 -22.28
C ASN A 413 6.16 20.49 -22.72
N GLY A 414 6.12 21.46 -21.80
CA GLY A 414 5.99 22.89 -22.11
C GLY A 414 4.67 23.23 -22.83
N ARG A 415 3.58 22.53 -22.52
CA ARG A 415 2.27 22.67 -23.16
C ARG A 415 1.20 23.12 -22.17
N ASP A 416 0.13 23.70 -22.71
CA ASP A 416 -1.05 24.09 -21.94
C ASP A 416 -1.80 22.85 -21.40
N PRO A 417 -1.91 22.69 -20.05
CA PRO A 417 -2.58 21.54 -19.45
C PRO A 417 -4.04 21.39 -19.86
N GLY A 418 -4.76 22.51 -19.97
CA GLY A 418 -6.18 22.52 -20.34
C GLY A 418 -6.41 21.96 -21.74
N ARG A 419 -5.66 22.45 -22.73
CA ARG A 419 -5.74 22.03 -24.13
C ARG A 419 -5.32 20.56 -24.32
N ASP A 420 -4.25 20.12 -23.65
CA ASP A 420 -3.80 18.73 -23.78
C ASP A 420 -4.77 17.75 -23.08
N ALA A 421 -5.34 18.12 -21.94
CA ALA A 421 -6.40 17.34 -21.29
C ALA A 421 -7.66 17.26 -22.16
N ALA A 422 -8.10 18.37 -22.75
CA ALA A 422 -9.25 18.41 -23.66
C ALA A 422 -9.05 17.44 -24.84
N ARG A 423 -7.90 17.52 -25.51
CA ARG A 423 -7.54 16.63 -26.63
C ARG A 423 -7.52 15.16 -26.24
N ARG A 424 -7.06 14.83 -25.03
CA ARG A 424 -7.00 13.45 -24.53
C ARG A 424 -8.40 12.85 -24.43
N ILE A 425 -9.37 13.58 -23.88
CA ILE A 425 -10.70 13.03 -23.55
C ILE A 425 -11.75 13.24 -24.63
N GLU A 426 -11.54 14.15 -25.58
CA GLU A 426 -12.53 14.63 -26.56
C GLU A 426 -13.30 13.50 -27.26
N LYS A 427 -12.59 12.52 -27.82
CA LYS A 427 -13.23 11.43 -28.58
C LYS A 427 -14.02 10.47 -27.69
N ALA A 428 -13.51 10.18 -26.49
CA ALA A 428 -14.18 9.31 -25.54
C ALA A 428 -15.45 9.98 -24.98
N GLU A 429 -15.35 11.25 -24.59
CA GLU A 429 -16.50 12.05 -24.16
C GLU A 429 -17.58 12.11 -25.24
N ALA A 430 -17.20 12.40 -26.49
CA ALA A 430 -18.16 12.49 -27.59
C ALA A 430 -18.88 11.16 -27.85
N ALA A 431 -18.16 10.03 -27.78
CA ALA A 431 -18.74 8.70 -27.94
C ALA A 431 -19.69 8.34 -26.80
N LEU A 432 -19.31 8.61 -25.54
CA LEU A 432 -20.14 8.37 -24.36
C LEU A 432 -21.42 9.20 -24.39
N ARG A 433 -21.29 10.49 -24.71
CA ARG A 433 -22.42 11.40 -24.87
C ARG A 433 -23.35 10.95 -25.99
N ALA A 434 -22.81 10.59 -27.15
CA ALA A 434 -23.61 10.10 -28.27
C ALA A 434 -24.41 8.85 -27.89
N PHE A 435 -23.80 7.89 -27.19
CA PHE A 435 -24.47 6.68 -26.72
C PHE A 435 -25.53 6.95 -25.64
N ALA A 436 -25.19 7.75 -24.63
CA ALA A 436 -26.10 8.08 -23.52
C ALA A 436 -27.34 8.87 -23.97
N LEU A 437 -27.25 9.57 -25.10
CA LEU A 437 -28.35 10.30 -25.71
C LEU A 437 -29.18 9.46 -26.70
N GLN A 438 -28.81 8.20 -26.97
CA GLN A 438 -29.60 7.34 -27.85
C GLN A 438 -30.95 6.99 -27.22
N PRO A 439 -32.04 7.02 -28.00
CA PRO A 439 -33.34 6.56 -27.54
C PRO A 439 -33.27 5.11 -27.05
N PHE A 440 -33.88 4.84 -25.89
CA PHE A 440 -33.98 3.50 -25.29
C PHE A 440 -32.64 2.85 -24.90
N ALA A 441 -31.51 3.57 -24.91
CA ALA A 441 -30.22 2.98 -24.51
C ALA A 441 -30.24 2.49 -23.05
N ALA A 442 -30.82 3.29 -22.14
CA ALA A 442 -31.00 2.92 -20.74
C ALA A 442 -31.87 1.65 -20.54
N THR A 443 -32.89 1.45 -21.38
CA THR A 443 -33.82 0.32 -21.23
C THR A 443 -33.35 -0.94 -21.95
N ARG A 444 -32.74 -0.81 -23.14
CA ARG A 444 -32.26 -1.95 -23.94
C ARG A 444 -30.88 -2.43 -23.54
N PHE A 445 -30.05 -1.55 -22.99
CA PHE A 445 -28.65 -1.83 -22.66
C PHE A 445 -28.28 -1.33 -21.26
N ASN A 446 -29.13 -1.61 -20.27
CA ASN A 446 -29.02 -1.06 -18.90
C ASN A 446 -27.57 -1.09 -18.35
N GLU A 447 -26.95 -2.26 -18.25
CA GLU A 447 -25.58 -2.39 -17.72
C GLU A 447 -24.54 -1.58 -18.50
N ARG A 448 -24.58 -1.63 -19.85
CA ARG A 448 -23.66 -0.88 -20.70
C ARG A 448 -23.86 0.63 -20.58
N PHE A 449 -25.10 1.05 -20.39
CA PHE A 449 -25.47 2.43 -20.16
C PHE A 449 -24.99 2.92 -18.78
N GLN A 450 -25.13 2.11 -17.72
CA GLN A 450 -24.54 2.38 -16.40
C GLN A 450 -23.03 2.56 -16.48
N ASN A 451 -22.36 1.61 -17.13
CA ASN A 451 -20.90 1.62 -17.34
C ASN A 451 -20.46 2.87 -18.13
N SER A 452 -21.26 3.32 -19.08
CA SER A 452 -21.00 4.54 -19.86
C SER A 452 -21.18 5.80 -19.01
N LEU A 453 -22.22 5.88 -18.18
CA LEU A 453 -22.39 7.02 -17.28
C LEU A 453 -21.28 7.11 -16.23
N GLY A 454 -20.82 5.98 -15.69
CA GLY A 454 -19.67 5.94 -14.78
C GLY A 454 -18.38 6.47 -15.44
N ARG A 455 -18.09 6.05 -16.67
CA ARG A 455 -16.95 6.58 -17.46
C ARG A 455 -17.09 8.07 -17.76
N TRP A 456 -18.29 8.52 -18.13
CA TRP A 456 -18.54 9.93 -18.45
C TRP A 456 -18.37 10.81 -17.20
N SER A 457 -18.88 10.37 -16.04
CA SER A 457 -18.63 11.02 -14.75
C SER A 457 -17.13 11.13 -14.47
N LEU A 458 -16.37 10.06 -14.65
CA LEU A 458 -14.93 10.06 -14.40
C LEU A 458 -14.16 11.02 -15.33
N ILE A 459 -14.55 11.09 -16.61
CA ILE A 459 -14.01 12.07 -17.57
C ILE A 459 -14.32 13.50 -17.13
N LEU A 460 -15.55 13.78 -16.69
CA LEU A 460 -15.96 15.11 -16.22
C LEU A 460 -15.19 15.51 -14.95
N GLN A 461 -15.06 14.59 -13.99
CA GLN A 461 -14.28 14.81 -12.78
C GLN A 461 -12.82 15.13 -13.13
N PHE A 462 -12.19 14.34 -14.01
CA PHE A 462 -10.84 14.62 -14.51
C PHE A 462 -10.74 16.01 -15.17
N ALA A 463 -11.68 16.35 -16.05
CA ALA A 463 -11.67 17.62 -16.77
C ALA A 463 -11.78 18.82 -15.83
N PHE A 464 -12.71 18.78 -14.87
CA PHE A 464 -12.85 19.84 -13.87
C PHE A 464 -11.64 19.94 -12.96
N LEU A 465 -11.09 18.81 -12.49
CA LEU A 465 -9.91 18.80 -11.62
C LEU A 465 -8.65 19.33 -12.33
N VAL A 466 -8.50 19.10 -13.64
CA VAL A 466 -7.45 19.78 -14.43
C VAL A 466 -7.77 21.26 -14.56
N ALA A 467 -9.00 21.61 -14.96
CA ALA A 467 -9.40 22.99 -15.21
C ALA A 467 -9.25 23.91 -13.99
N LEU A 468 -9.51 23.37 -12.80
CA LEU A 468 -9.46 24.05 -11.50
C LEU A 468 -8.12 23.85 -10.76
N SER A 469 -7.12 23.24 -11.41
CA SER A 469 -5.83 22.95 -10.77
C SER A 469 -5.01 24.21 -10.42
N ASP A 470 -5.25 25.32 -11.11
CA ASP A 470 -4.76 26.65 -10.75
C ASP A 470 -5.95 27.55 -10.37
N PRO A 471 -6.16 27.83 -9.07
CA PRO A 471 -7.26 28.68 -8.60
C PRO A 471 -7.15 30.13 -9.09
N ARG A 472 -5.95 30.61 -9.46
CA ARG A 472 -5.71 31.99 -9.90
C ARG A 472 -5.87 32.18 -11.40
N ALA A 473 -5.63 31.13 -12.17
CA ALA A 473 -5.78 31.13 -13.63
C ALA A 473 -6.42 29.82 -14.12
N PRO A 474 -7.72 29.59 -13.87
CA PRO A 474 -8.40 28.39 -14.35
C PRO A 474 -8.30 28.25 -15.86
N PHE A 475 -8.18 27.01 -16.35
CA PHE A 475 -8.12 26.75 -17.80
C PHE A 475 -9.51 26.90 -18.44
N VAL A 476 -9.88 28.14 -18.76
CA VAL A 476 -11.22 28.55 -19.20
C VAL A 476 -11.78 27.68 -20.33
N ILE A 477 -10.98 27.35 -21.35
CA ILE A 477 -11.43 26.55 -22.50
C ILE A 477 -11.87 25.14 -22.06
N LEU A 478 -11.08 24.48 -21.21
CA LEU A 478 -11.41 23.15 -20.71
C LEU A 478 -12.60 23.21 -19.75
N ARG A 479 -12.63 24.21 -18.86
CA ARG A 479 -13.74 24.44 -17.92
C ARG A 479 -15.06 24.60 -18.67
N ASP A 480 -15.12 25.46 -19.68
CA ASP A 480 -16.35 25.77 -20.41
C ASP A 480 -16.82 24.57 -21.24
N ALA A 481 -15.90 23.79 -21.82
CA ALA A 481 -16.21 22.54 -22.48
C ALA A 481 -16.77 21.48 -21.50
N ALA A 482 -16.15 21.36 -20.31
CA ALA A 482 -16.61 20.46 -19.25
C ALA A 482 -17.99 20.86 -18.72
N LEU A 483 -18.24 22.16 -18.49
CA LEU A 483 -19.56 22.70 -18.10
C LEU A 483 -20.63 22.36 -19.14
N LYS A 484 -20.34 22.54 -20.43
CA LYS A 484 -21.26 22.18 -21.52
C LYS A 484 -21.59 20.69 -21.54
N SER A 485 -20.60 19.83 -21.33
CA SER A 485 -20.80 18.39 -21.27
C SER A 485 -21.58 17.99 -20.01
N ALA A 486 -21.26 18.57 -18.85
CA ALA A 486 -21.94 18.35 -17.58
C ALA A 486 -23.42 18.76 -17.62
N ALA A 487 -23.76 19.85 -18.31
CA ALA A 487 -25.15 20.31 -18.50
C ALA A 487 -26.01 19.26 -19.23
N THR A 488 -25.38 18.42 -20.05
CA THR A 488 -26.03 17.30 -20.73
C THR A 488 -26.04 16.04 -19.87
N PHE A 489 -24.91 15.74 -19.21
CA PHE A 489 -24.73 14.55 -18.38
C PHE A 489 -25.66 14.51 -17.17
N LEU A 490 -25.72 15.59 -16.39
CA LEU A 490 -26.41 15.61 -15.09
C LEU A 490 -27.92 15.32 -15.20
N PRO A 491 -28.66 15.90 -16.16
CA PRO A 491 -30.06 15.52 -16.39
C PRO A 491 -30.25 14.04 -16.77
N VAL A 492 -29.34 13.49 -17.58
CA VAL A 492 -29.38 12.08 -17.99
C VAL A 492 -29.13 11.18 -16.78
N ALA A 493 -28.09 11.46 -15.99
CA ALA A 493 -27.76 10.69 -14.80
C ALA A 493 -28.88 10.74 -13.74
N ASN A 494 -29.46 11.91 -13.50
CA ASN A 494 -30.52 12.10 -12.51
C ASN A 494 -31.81 11.33 -12.86
N ARG A 495 -32.24 11.39 -14.13
CA ARG A 495 -33.51 10.76 -14.57
C ARG A 495 -33.46 9.25 -14.67
N SER A 496 -32.26 8.69 -14.81
CA SER A 496 -32.15 7.28 -15.13
C SER A 496 -32.29 6.39 -13.86
N GLY A 497 -32.23 6.95 -12.65
CA GLY A 497 -32.40 6.22 -11.37
C GLY A 497 -31.14 5.48 -10.86
N TYR A 498 -29.98 6.11 -11.05
CA TYR A 498 -28.65 5.46 -11.03
C TYR A 498 -27.93 5.66 -9.70
N ASP A 499 -26.71 5.15 -9.58
CA ASP A 499 -25.83 5.50 -8.46
C ASP A 499 -25.60 7.01 -8.42
N HIS A 500 -26.30 7.67 -7.51
CA HIS A 500 -26.28 9.12 -7.34
C HIS A 500 -24.88 9.64 -7.02
N ARG A 501 -23.97 8.80 -6.50
CA ARG A 501 -22.56 9.17 -6.25
C ARG A 501 -21.88 9.78 -7.48
N TRP A 502 -22.16 9.28 -8.68
CA TRP A 502 -21.54 9.79 -9.91
C TRP A 502 -22.06 11.16 -10.33
N ALA A 503 -23.34 11.43 -10.08
CA ALA A 503 -23.95 12.72 -10.36
C ALA A 503 -23.57 13.75 -9.29
N ASP A 504 -23.59 13.36 -8.02
CA ASP A 504 -23.23 14.20 -6.88
C ASP A 504 -21.76 14.67 -6.99
N ALA A 505 -20.82 13.76 -7.31
CA ALA A 505 -19.40 14.10 -7.47
C ALA A 505 -19.14 15.11 -8.61
N VAL A 506 -19.89 15.01 -9.70
CA VAL A 506 -19.81 15.98 -10.82
C VAL A 506 -20.50 17.29 -10.43
N ALA A 507 -21.64 17.23 -9.75
CA ALA A 507 -22.37 18.41 -9.32
C ALA A 507 -21.51 19.30 -8.40
N ASP A 508 -20.80 18.71 -7.44
CA ASP A 508 -19.88 19.43 -6.56
C ASP A 508 -18.80 20.21 -7.34
N LEU A 509 -18.24 19.60 -8.39
CA LEU A 509 -17.21 20.23 -9.24
C LEU A 509 -17.80 21.29 -10.18
N VAL A 510 -19.05 21.11 -10.63
CA VAL A 510 -19.77 22.15 -11.40
C VAL A 510 -19.97 23.39 -10.54
N VAL A 511 -20.35 23.24 -9.26
CA VAL A 511 -20.49 24.38 -8.34
C VAL A 511 -19.18 25.14 -8.23
N ASP A 512 -18.06 24.45 -8.01
CA ASP A 512 -16.74 25.08 -7.92
C ASP A 512 -16.35 25.77 -9.24
N ALA A 513 -16.65 25.16 -10.38
CA ALA A 513 -16.37 25.73 -11.71
C ALA A 513 -17.24 26.93 -12.07
N VAL A 514 -18.51 26.95 -11.66
CA VAL A 514 -19.43 28.08 -11.90
C VAL A 514 -19.13 29.23 -10.93
N SER A 515 -18.82 28.93 -9.66
CA SER A 515 -18.53 29.94 -8.63
C SER A 515 -17.23 30.72 -8.88
N THR A 516 -16.41 30.30 -9.84
CA THR A 516 -15.20 31.01 -10.30
C THR A 516 -15.44 31.83 -11.58
N THR A 517 -16.65 31.83 -12.13
CA THR A 517 -17.02 32.70 -13.26
C THR A 517 -17.58 34.03 -12.76
N GLN A 518 -17.15 35.15 -13.36
CA GLN A 518 -17.69 36.49 -13.08
C GLN A 518 -19.09 36.71 -13.71
N ASP A 519 -19.61 35.74 -14.46
CA ASP A 519 -20.85 35.85 -15.23
C ASP A 519 -22.06 35.31 -14.45
N ASN A 520 -23.26 35.81 -14.78
CA ASN A 520 -24.58 35.32 -14.32
C ASN A 520 -24.91 33.85 -14.71
N LYS A 521 -23.93 33.05 -15.15
CA LYS A 521 -24.08 31.67 -15.60
C LYS A 521 -24.72 30.77 -14.56
N ALA A 522 -24.55 31.06 -13.26
CA ALA A 522 -25.19 30.30 -12.18
C ALA A 522 -26.73 30.24 -12.33
N ARG A 523 -27.37 31.33 -12.77
CA ARG A 523 -28.84 31.38 -12.94
C ARG A 523 -29.33 30.37 -13.97
N ASP A 524 -28.63 30.22 -15.10
CA ASP A 524 -29.02 29.27 -16.15
C ASP A 524 -29.09 27.82 -15.62
N TRP A 525 -28.17 27.45 -14.73
CA TRP A 525 -28.15 26.13 -14.09
C TRP A 525 -29.21 25.98 -12.99
N ILE A 526 -29.46 27.05 -12.25
CA ILE A 526 -30.47 27.08 -11.19
C ILE A 526 -31.88 26.95 -11.79
N ASP A 527 -32.12 27.62 -12.92
CA ASP A 527 -33.40 27.71 -13.63
C ASP A 527 -33.76 26.46 -14.42
N ASP A 528 -32.78 25.67 -14.84
CA ASP A 528 -33.02 24.39 -15.50
C ASP A 528 -33.51 23.32 -14.50
N GLU A 529 -34.83 23.11 -14.44
CA GLU A 529 -35.48 22.08 -13.61
C GLU A 529 -35.03 20.65 -13.91
N ARG A 530 -34.36 20.41 -15.04
CA ARG A 530 -33.83 19.09 -15.39
C ARG A 530 -32.57 18.75 -14.59
N GLN A 531 -31.90 19.76 -14.04
CA GLN A 531 -30.70 19.58 -13.23
C GLN A 531 -31.02 18.95 -11.87
N PRO A 532 -30.07 18.20 -11.28
CA PRO A 532 -30.26 17.62 -9.95
C PRO A 532 -30.59 18.69 -8.90
N VAL A 533 -31.50 18.37 -7.99
CA VAL A 533 -31.91 19.24 -6.87
C VAL A 533 -30.68 19.66 -6.07
N LEU A 534 -29.79 18.72 -5.74
CA LEU A 534 -28.56 18.98 -4.99
C LEU A 534 -27.70 20.06 -5.66
N LEU A 535 -27.47 19.98 -6.97
CA LEU A 535 -26.71 20.98 -7.72
C LEU A 535 -27.36 22.36 -7.62
N ARG A 536 -28.66 22.43 -7.89
CA ARG A 536 -29.42 23.69 -7.88
C ARG A 536 -29.38 24.33 -6.49
N THR A 537 -29.55 23.54 -5.43
CA THR A 537 -29.43 24.03 -4.05
C THR A 537 -28.03 24.55 -3.78
N GLN A 538 -26.99 23.77 -4.09
CA GLN A 538 -25.61 24.19 -3.86
C GLN A 538 -25.28 25.51 -4.60
N LEU A 539 -25.74 25.67 -5.85
CA LEU A 539 -25.51 26.90 -6.63
C LEU A 539 -26.24 28.11 -6.07
N VAL A 540 -27.53 27.97 -5.70
CA VAL A 540 -28.30 29.08 -5.11
C VAL A 540 -27.65 29.55 -3.81
N TRP A 541 -27.24 28.61 -2.96
CA TRP A 541 -26.64 28.91 -1.66
C TRP A 541 -25.17 29.35 -1.74
N ALA A 542 -24.44 28.98 -2.80
CA ALA A 542 -23.08 29.46 -3.06
C ALA A 542 -23.04 30.83 -3.77
N CYS A 543 -24.20 31.41 -4.12
CA CYS A 543 -24.31 32.72 -4.79
C CYS A 543 -25.16 33.68 -3.95
N PRO A 544 -24.56 34.46 -3.02
CA PRO A 544 -25.26 35.42 -2.15
C PRO A 544 -26.27 36.32 -2.87
N ALA A 545 -25.90 36.88 -4.03
CA ALA A 545 -26.78 37.72 -4.83
C ALA A 545 -28.04 37.00 -5.36
N THR A 546 -27.95 35.69 -5.64
CA THR A 546 -29.10 34.90 -6.09
C THR A 546 -29.94 34.42 -4.91
N LEU A 547 -29.30 34.07 -3.79
CA LEU A 547 -29.97 33.70 -2.55
C LEU A 547 -30.88 34.83 -2.04
N GLU A 548 -30.41 36.08 -2.10
CA GLU A 548 -31.17 37.26 -1.71
C GLU A 548 -32.43 37.45 -2.58
N THR A 549 -32.31 37.25 -3.91
CA THR A 549 -33.43 37.45 -4.84
C THR A 549 -34.43 36.29 -4.83
N ASP A 550 -33.98 35.06 -4.62
CA ASP A 550 -34.77 33.82 -4.76
C ASP A 550 -34.86 33.01 -3.46
N PHE A 551 -34.92 33.68 -2.31
CA PHE A 551 -34.85 33.04 -0.99
C PHE A 551 -35.93 31.96 -0.75
N GLN A 552 -37.16 32.19 -1.21
CA GLN A 552 -38.24 31.20 -1.10
C GLN A 552 -37.92 29.90 -1.84
N ARG A 553 -37.36 30.03 -3.05
CA ARG A 553 -36.93 28.91 -3.87
C ARG A 553 -35.74 28.19 -3.23
N ALA A 554 -34.77 28.94 -2.71
CA ALA A 554 -33.62 28.39 -1.98
C ALA A 554 -34.06 27.51 -0.80
N THR A 555 -35.07 27.97 -0.05
CA THR A 555 -35.65 27.26 1.10
C THR A 555 -36.39 26.01 0.66
N SER A 556 -37.24 26.10 -0.37
CA SER A 556 -37.97 24.95 -0.93
C SER A 556 -37.02 23.85 -1.43
N LEU A 557 -35.89 24.22 -2.03
CA LEU A 557 -34.89 23.28 -2.51
C LEU A 557 -34.15 22.56 -1.36
N VAL A 558 -33.92 23.25 -0.23
CA VAL A 558 -33.39 22.62 0.99
C VAL A 558 -34.40 21.63 1.58
N ASP A 559 -35.69 21.99 1.60
CA ASP A 559 -36.75 21.11 2.07
C ASP A 559 -36.86 19.84 1.21
N GLU A 560 -36.67 19.96 -0.10
CA GLU A 560 -36.68 18.82 -1.02
C GLU A 560 -35.49 17.85 -0.77
N ILE A 561 -34.29 18.38 -0.50
CA ILE A 561 -33.13 17.55 -0.11
C ILE A 561 -33.39 16.85 1.22
N ALA A 562 -33.90 17.58 2.21
CA ALA A 562 -34.23 17.03 3.52
C ALA A 562 -35.30 15.92 3.43
N ALA A 563 -36.30 16.10 2.57
CA ALA A 563 -37.37 15.13 2.36
C ALA A 563 -37.00 13.95 1.44
N ARG A 564 -35.80 13.93 0.85
CA ARG A 564 -35.35 12.88 -0.07
C ARG A 564 -35.34 11.53 0.65
N LYS A 565 -36.26 10.63 0.26
CA LYS A 565 -36.34 9.27 0.80
C LYS A 565 -35.08 8.51 0.41
N THR A 566 -34.17 8.38 1.36
CA THR A 566 -32.99 7.54 1.26
C THR A 566 -33.23 6.21 1.97
N PHE A 567 -32.58 5.13 1.53
CA PHE A 567 -32.60 3.88 2.28
C PHE A 567 -32.05 4.12 3.70
N ARG A 568 -32.38 3.30 4.70
CA ARG A 568 -31.88 3.47 6.09
C ARG A 568 -30.35 3.62 6.19
N ALA A 569 -29.59 3.08 5.23
CA ALA A 569 -28.14 3.21 5.14
C ALA A 569 -27.64 4.59 4.65
N ASP A 570 -28.51 5.43 4.11
CA ASP A 570 -28.20 6.68 3.39
C ASP A 570 -28.76 7.94 4.10
N VAL A 571 -29.35 7.81 5.30
CA VAL A 571 -29.88 8.97 6.08
C VAL A 571 -28.77 9.95 6.46
N GLY A 572 -27.59 9.45 6.83
CA GLY A 572 -26.41 10.29 7.13
C GLY A 572 -25.87 11.07 5.92
N ARG A 573 -26.26 10.69 4.70
CA ARG A 573 -25.83 11.35 3.48
C ARG A 573 -26.54 12.68 3.25
N ASN A 574 -27.87 12.72 3.44
CA ASN A 574 -28.64 13.97 3.33
C ASN A 574 -28.11 15.03 4.32
N ALA A 575 -27.76 14.61 5.54
CA ALA A 575 -27.14 15.51 6.51
C ALA A 575 -25.77 16.01 6.03
N SER A 576 -24.94 15.13 5.46
CA SER A 576 -23.64 15.52 4.89
C SER A 576 -23.78 16.50 3.72
N ASP A 577 -24.75 16.28 2.83
CA ASP A 577 -25.03 17.17 1.69
C ASP A 577 -25.50 18.55 2.17
N LEU A 578 -26.38 18.58 3.18
CA LEU A 578 -26.86 19.84 3.79
C LEU A 578 -25.73 20.59 4.51
N LEU A 579 -24.80 19.91 5.18
CA LEU A 579 -23.62 20.55 5.77
C LEU A 579 -22.66 21.09 4.71
N ASN A 580 -22.46 20.37 3.61
CA ASN A 580 -21.66 20.85 2.48
C ASN A 580 -22.30 22.11 1.86
N ILE A 581 -23.64 22.19 1.81
CA ILE A 581 -24.36 23.42 1.43
C ILE A 581 -24.08 24.54 2.44
N VAL A 582 -24.14 24.28 3.75
CA VAL A 582 -23.81 25.28 4.80
C VAL A 582 -22.37 25.78 4.65
N ASP A 583 -21.40 24.88 4.50
CA ASP A 583 -19.98 25.22 4.35
C ASP A 583 -19.73 26.10 3.12
N ARG A 584 -20.28 25.70 1.96
CA ARG A 584 -20.19 26.48 0.71
C ARG A 584 -20.83 27.86 0.85
N ALA A 585 -22.02 27.93 1.44
CA ALA A 585 -22.74 29.18 1.64
C ALA A 585 -21.98 30.13 2.57
N ALA A 586 -21.50 29.62 3.71
CA ALA A 586 -20.72 30.39 4.67
C ALA A 586 -19.43 30.96 4.03
N ALA A 587 -18.70 30.14 3.29
CA ALA A 587 -17.51 30.58 2.56
C ALA A 587 -17.83 31.65 1.51
N ALA A 588 -18.92 31.47 0.74
CA ALA A 588 -19.33 32.42 -0.29
C ALA A 588 -19.77 33.78 0.31
N MET A 589 -20.62 33.76 1.34
CA MET A 589 -21.08 34.96 2.05
C MET A 589 -19.90 35.70 2.69
N LYS A 590 -18.92 34.98 3.25
CA LYS A 590 -17.72 35.59 3.82
C LYS A 590 -16.85 36.26 2.76
N ARG A 591 -16.60 35.57 1.65
CA ARG A 591 -15.80 36.06 0.52
C ARG A 591 -16.41 37.29 -0.14
N GLU A 592 -17.73 37.38 -0.18
CA GLU A 592 -18.47 38.52 -0.76
C GLU A 592 -18.83 39.61 0.26
N ASP A 593 -18.36 39.48 1.51
CA ASP A 593 -18.64 40.39 2.63
C ASP A 593 -20.14 40.68 2.82
N ARG A 594 -20.93 39.60 2.93
CA ARG A 594 -22.39 39.61 3.11
C ARG A 594 -22.83 39.09 4.48
N PRO A 595 -22.48 39.77 5.59
CA PRO A 595 -22.84 39.33 6.94
C PRO A 595 -24.34 39.37 7.20
N ASP A 596 -25.09 40.18 6.43
CA ASP A 596 -26.55 40.28 6.47
C ASP A 596 -27.25 38.95 6.14
N LEU A 597 -26.59 38.05 5.42
CA LEU A 597 -27.14 36.76 5.02
C LEU A 597 -26.75 35.61 5.97
N TYR A 598 -25.89 35.83 6.96
CA TYR A 598 -25.39 34.75 7.82
C TYR A 598 -26.51 34.04 8.60
N ASP A 599 -27.53 34.77 9.05
CA ASP A 599 -28.66 34.20 9.78
C ASP A 599 -29.44 33.17 8.93
N HIS A 600 -29.38 33.28 7.60
CA HIS A 600 -30.03 32.32 6.70
C HIS A 600 -29.38 30.93 6.73
N LEU A 601 -28.12 30.81 7.16
CA LEU A 601 -27.45 29.51 7.35
C LEU A 601 -28.19 28.62 8.35
N ALA A 602 -29.00 29.21 9.25
CA ALA A 602 -29.83 28.48 10.20
C ALA A 602 -30.78 27.48 9.51
N ILE A 603 -31.23 27.76 8.28
CA ILE A 603 -32.19 26.92 7.57
C ILE A 603 -31.57 25.57 7.18
N PRO A 604 -30.55 25.49 6.31
CA PRO A 604 -29.93 24.22 5.96
C PRO A 604 -29.27 23.55 7.16
N TYR A 605 -28.72 24.32 8.11
CA TYR A 605 -28.11 23.78 9.33
C TYR A 605 -29.13 23.07 10.23
N ALA A 606 -30.29 23.69 10.52
CA ALA A 606 -31.32 23.08 11.36
C ALA A 606 -31.86 21.78 10.74
N LYS A 607 -32.00 21.74 9.41
CA LYS A 607 -32.41 20.53 8.68
C LYS A 607 -31.35 19.45 8.77
N ALA A 608 -30.06 19.79 8.59
CA ALA A 608 -28.96 18.84 8.74
C ALA A 608 -28.95 18.19 10.13
N VAL A 609 -29.16 18.98 11.18
CA VAL A 609 -29.18 18.52 12.59
C VAL A 609 -30.43 17.69 12.92
N ALA A 610 -31.57 17.98 12.30
CA ALA A 610 -32.84 17.27 12.50
C ALA A 610 -32.86 15.84 11.92
N HIS A 611 -31.97 15.52 10.97
CA HIS A 611 -31.76 14.16 10.46
C HIS A 611 -30.87 13.33 11.40
N THR A 612 -31.31 13.19 12.66
CA THR A 612 -30.59 12.90 13.91
C THR A 612 -29.61 11.72 14.01
N ASP A 613 -29.28 11.00 12.94
CA ASP A 613 -28.27 9.93 12.94
C ASP A 613 -26.89 10.37 12.40
N ALA A 614 -26.65 11.67 12.24
CA ALA A 614 -25.38 12.23 11.77
C ALA A 614 -24.65 13.04 12.87
N PRO A 615 -23.98 12.40 13.85
CA PRO A 615 -23.31 13.09 14.96
C PRO A 615 -22.28 14.13 14.52
N LEU A 616 -21.57 13.90 13.40
CA LEU A 616 -20.60 14.87 12.87
C LEU A 616 -21.23 16.20 12.43
N ALA A 617 -22.55 16.23 12.16
CA ALA A 617 -23.30 17.46 11.88
C ALA A 617 -23.40 18.40 13.08
N LYS A 618 -23.20 17.86 14.30
CA LYS A 618 -23.33 18.60 15.57
C LYS A 618 -21.97 18.97 16.16
N SER A 619 -20.84 18.71 15.48
CA SER A 619 -19.51 18.92 16.06
C SER A 619 -19.20 20.39 16.34
N VAL A 620 -19.78 21.30 15.53
CA VAL A 620 -19.72 22.74 15.74
C VAL A 620 -21.14 23.29 15.74
N SER A 621 -21.50 24.04 16.78
CA SER A 621 -22.81 24.68 16.87
C SER A 621 -22.96 25.80 15.83
N LEU A 622 -24.18 26.06 15.36
CA LEU A 622 -24.47 27.20 14.48
C LEU A 622 -23.98 28.52 15.10
N GLN A 623 -24.16 28.70 16.41
CA GLN A 623 -23.72 29.90 17.13
C GLN A 623 -22.20 30.08 17.05
N THR A 624 -21.45 29.00 17.21
CA THR A 624 -19.99 29.00 17.06
C THR A 624 -19.59 29.32 15.62
N LEU A 625 -20.27 28.74 14.62
CA LEU A 625 -20.02 29.04 13.21
C LEU A 625 -20.27 30.52 12.88
N LEU A 626 -21.42 31.06 13.30
CA LEU A 626 -21.79 32.46 13.09
C LEU A 626 -20.83 33.42 13.82
N ALA A 627 -20.44 33.10 15.06
CA ALA A 627 -19.46 33.89 15.81
C ALA A 627 -18.08 33.89 15.10
N ALA A 628 -17.64 32.74 14.57
CA ALA A 628 -16.38 32.64 13.84
C ALA A 628 -16.38 33.49 12.54
N LEU A 629 -17.50 33.48 11.81
CA LEU A 629 -17.72 34.32 10.62
C LEU A 629 -17.67 35.83 10.96
N ASN A 630 -18.22 36.20 12.12
CA ASN A 630 -18.20 37.55 12.69
C ASN A 630 -16.88 37.91 13.42
N ALA A 631 -15.81 37.16 13.15
CA ALA A 631 -14.46 37.42 13.65
C ALA A 631 -14.23 37.23 15.15
N ASP A 632 -15.07 36.44 15.84
CA ASP A 632 -14.80 36.04 17.22
C ASP A 632 -13.56 35.09 17.30
N PRO A 633 -12.52 35.44 18.08
CA PRO A 633 -11.27 34.69 18.12
C PRO A 633 -11.40 33.30 18.76
N ASP A 634 -12.27 33.14 19.75
CA ASP A 634 -12.46 31.89 20.47
C ASP A 634 -13.26 30.91 19.60
N ALA A 635 -14.33 31.40 18.98
CA ALA A 635 -15.14 30.62 18.04
C ALA A 635 -14.34 30.20 16.80
N ARG A 636 -13.50 31.09 16.24
CA ARG A 636 -12.55 30.74 15.18
C ARG A 636 -11.60 29.64 15.61
N THR A 637 -11.06 29.73 16.81
CA THR A 637 -10.15 28.70 17.34
C THR A 637 -10.84 27.36 17.47
N ILE A 638 -12.10 27.33 17.93
CA ILE A 638 -12.91 26.12 18.04
C ILE A 638 -13.15 25.52 16.65
N LEU A 639 -13.62 26.32 15.69
CA LEU A 639 -13.91 25.90 14.31
C LEU A 639 -12.66 25.35 13.60
N LEU A 640 -11.52 26.04 13.72
CA LEU A 640 -10.27 25.66 13.06
C LEU A 640 -9.62 24.40 13.65
N LYS A 641 -9.88 24.11 14.93
CA LYS A 641 -9.40 22.90 15.61
C LYS A 641 -10.36 21.72 15.50
N ASP A 642 -11.61 21.94 15.09
CA ASP A 642 -12.59 20.88 14.89
C ASP A 642 -12.11 19.92 13.77
N PRO A 643 -12.17 18.60 13.96
CA PRO A 643 -11.64 17.65 12.98
C PRO A 643 -12.46 17.52 11.70
N VAL A 644 -13.70 18.03 11.68
CA VAL A 644 -14.57 18.05 10.49
C VAL A 644 -14.53 19.44 9.86
N TRP A 645 -14.84 20.48 10.63
CA TRP A 645 -14.94 21.85 10.15
C TRP A 645 -13.58 22.52 9.97
N GLY A 646 -12.52 22.09 10.65
CA GLY A 646 -11.18 22.68 10.50
C GLY A 646 -10.57 22.49 9.10
N HIS A 647 -11.13 21.62 8.28
CA HIS A 647 -10.74 21.39 6.88
C HIS A 647 -11.81 21.81 5.87
N SER A 648 -12.84 22.53 6.32
CA SER A 648 -13.94 23.02 5.49
C SER A 648 -13.56 24.28 4.70
N ARG A 649 -14.37 24.64 3.69
CA ARG A 649 -14.15 25.84 2.87
C ARG A 649 -14.25 27.12 3.69
N VAL A 650 -15.15 27.17 4.67
CA VAL A 650 -15.25 28.30 5.59
C VAL A 650 -13.97 28.47 6.40
N SER A 651 -13.39 27.36 6.89
CA SER A 651 -12.12 27.40 7.62
C SER A 651 -10.94 27.83 6.74
N GLU A 652 -10.91 27.44 5.47
CA GLU A 652 -9.91 27.95 4.52
C GLU A 652 -10.03 29.46 4.31
N THR A 653 -11.26 29.95 4.16
CA THR A 653 -11.54 31.39 4.01
C THR A 653 -11.07 32.16 5.24
N LEU A 654 -11.42 31.69 6.44
CA LEU A 654 -11.07 32.33 7.72
C LEU A 654 -9.58 32.25 8.08
N ARG A 655 -8.79 31.37 7.46
CA ARG A 655 -7.32 31.33 7.63
C ARG A 655 -6.58 32.36 6.80
N ASN A 656 -7.20 32.79 5.70
CA ASN A 656 -6.62 33.75 4.76
C ASN A 656 -7.01 35.20 5.10
N ASP A 657 -8.02 35.38 5.97
CA ASP A 657 -8.41 36.63 6.63
C ASP A 657 -7.58 36.88 7.89
#